data_AF-A0A964VA44-F1
#
_entry.id   AF-A0A964VA44-F1
#
_cell.length_a   1.000
_cell.length_b   1.000
_cell.length_c   1.000
_cell.angle_alpha   90.00
_cell.angle_beta   90.00
_cell.angle_gamma   90.00
#
_symmetry.space_group_name_H-M   'P 1'
#
loop_
_entity.id
_entity.type
_entity.pdbx_description
1 polymer ?
#
loop_
_entity_poly.entity_id
_entity_poly.type
_entity_poly.pdbx_seq_one_letter_code
_entity_poly.pdbx_strand_id
1 'polypeptide(L)'
;MGFVHGYLLAGLVLAGLPVVFHLLMRQKPRRVKFPAIRFLMEKMHSNQRRLRLQHLLLLMLRMLVIALVCLALARPQITASNFFFDPEQRIGAVLLFDTTPTMDYRGGGKTRLEEAREQASRFLDEISPASKIAVLDLSSQREEGKAREWLPDRRVVNQKIGELKTHPAAGGLPGQTAFAYRLLDSLKQTEEPLPRFLFIFSDRTLAAWEGMGIAGVKPPPGITTLYIDVGQDNPSEVAIEKLSVDPLVVEPGGMFSARVGLRATGKDHKTLVECKVENLAGEQKIQDKKSLVCPKDQSTELSFDFHAPKPVFEDPLKPSFFQVTAKLSSADAWSGNDRSYATFQVRRKARTLALCENLQTPRIWRAAVEAVGRYACDIRTVAEGEKLTAQDLSTYRSVVLFQVAAPSQALWQKLEPYVKSGGGLALVPGPGLSPVAYATPEAQILSPVAFLSLEKTPAGVIGPHLGGFDNAHTLTAPFKDWIASTDPDFNRPELRPFANGRWKVQPGPESLTVARYMIEGKEEPALVEKTVGLGHILAFTTPLDGSIMEGNRFWNNFWQDSSFGLILADRACQYLGREETEAQWQFISGQPTMVELPLPPWRTPFELSGPGLTATETVVSPKAGATTLFLPQAVEPGHYQLLDAVQRPIAYFSINLNPKETRLDRVALEEVENILGKGSVVPLGKKADLNAKIKENYQPPLELLPWLLLLLPLVLALESFAANKFYRKEPAPA
;
A
#
# COMPACT_ATOMS: atom_id res chain seq x y z
N MET A 1 11.25 28.05 -33.96
CA MET A 1 12.57 28.72 -33.90
C MET A 1 12.76 29.25 -32.50
N GLY A 2 13.81 28.81 -31.83
CA GLY A 2 14.24 29.35 -30.52
C GLY A 2 15.49 30.21 -30.67
N PHE A 3 15.83 30.98 -29.64
CA PHE A 3 17.08 31.74 -29.56
C PHE A 3 17.71 31.50 -28.19
N VAL A 4 19.01 31.18 -28.14
CA VAL A 4 19.72 31.00 -26.85
C VAL A 4 19.79 32.32 -26.10
N HIS A 5 20.06 33.42 -26.82
CA HIS A 5 20.18 34.77 -26.24
C HIS A 5 19.20 35.74 -26.92
N GLY A 6 17.90 35.48 -26.77
CA GLY A 6 16.85 36.23 -27.48
C GLY A 6 16.90 37.75 -27.29
N TYR A 7 17.38 38.24 -26.14
CA TYR A 7 17.54 39.67 -25.86
C TYR A 7 18.53 40.38 -26.80
N LEU A 8 19.51 39.66 -27.38
CA LEU A 8 20.49 40.23 -28.31
C LEU A 8 19.89 40.60 -29.67
N LEU A 9 18.67 40.15 -29.99
CA LEU A 9 17.94 40.58 -31.17
C LEU A 9 17.62 42.09 -31.17
N ALA A 10 17.58 42.73 -30.00
CA ALA A 10 17.46 44.19 -29.90
C ALA A 10 18.62 44.91 -30.62
N GLY A 11 19.77 44.25 -30.76
CA GLY A 11 20.91 44.75 -31.53
C GLY A 11 20.62 44.98 -33.02
N LEU A 12 19.55 44.39 -33.59
CA LEU A 12 19.13 44.64 -34.98
C LEU A 12 18.80 46.11 -35.24
N VAL A 13 18.50 46.91 -34.22
CA VAL A 13 18.36 48.37 -34.34
C VAL A 13 19.64 49.02 -34.89
N LEU A 14 20.82 48.47 -34.57
CA LEU A 14 22.10 48.95 -35.08
C LEU A 14 22.23 48.76 -36.60
N ALA A 15 21.50 47.83 -37.21
CA ALA A 15 21.45 47.69 -38.66
C ALA A 15 20.81 48.91 -39.34
N GLY A 16 20.11 49.78 -38.59
CA GLY A 16 19.60 51.07 -39.08
C GLY A 16 20.67 52.17 -39.19
N LEU A 17 21.83 52.05 -38.54
CA LEU A 17 22.88 53.07 -38.55
C LEU A 17 23.34 53.46 -39.97
N PRO A 18 23.63 52.52 -40.90
CA PRO A 18 24.00 52.86 -42.26
C PRO A 18 22.94 53.70 -42.98
N VAL A 19 21.65 53.46 -42.73
CA VAL A 19 20.53 54.21 -43.34
C VAL A 19 20.50 55.63 -42.82
N VAL A 20 20.64 55.81 -41.50
CA VAL A 20 20.70 57.12 -40.84
C VAL A 20 21.88 57.93 -41.38
N PHE A 21 23.07 57.33 -41.47
CA PHE A 21 24.24 57.98 -42.07
C PHE A 21 24.04 58.31 -43.56
N HIS A 22 23.39 57.42 -44.33
CA HIS A 22 23.08 57.67 -45.73
C HIS A 22 22.14 58.89 -45.91
N LEU A 23 21.15 59.05 -45.03
CA LEU A 23 20.22 60.17 -45.05
C LEU A 23 20.88 61.48 -44.60
N LEU A 24 21.72 61.44 -43.55
CA LEU A 24 22.42 62.61 -43.01
C LEU A 24 23.54 63.14 -43.92
N MET A 25 24.26 62.25 -44.62
CA MET A 25 25.37 62.63 -45.51
C MET A 25 24.94 62.98 -46.94
N ARG A 26 23.66 63.28 -47.19
CA ARG A 26 23.20 63.82 -48.48
C ARG A 26 23.82 65.20 -48.73
N GLN A 27 24.95 65.22 -49.42
CA GLN A 27 25.60 66.47 -49.83
C GLN A 27 24.69 67.25 -50.77
N LYS A 28 24.43 68.53 -50.44
CA LYS A 28 23.77 69.47 -51.36
C LYS A 28 24.67 69.62 -52.60
N PRO A 29 24.18 69.33 -53.83
CA PRO A 29 25.00 69.44 -55.02
C PRO A 29 25.47 70.89 -55.19
N ARG A 30 26.79 71.09 -55.27
CA ARG A 30 27.38 72.39 -55.55
C ARG A 30 26.99 72.81 -56.97
N ARG A 31 26.22 73.89 -57.09
CA ARG A 31 25.82 74.45 -58.38
C ARG A 31 27.02 75.19 -58.99
N VAL A 32 27.55 74.68 -60.09
CA VAL A 32 28.59 75.34 -60.90
C VAL A 32 27.92 75.84 -62.18
N LYS A 33 28.09 77.13 -62.54
CA LYS A 33 27.57 77.69 -63.79
C LYS A 33 28.45 77.18 -64.94
N PHE A 34 27.88 76.42 -65.87
CA PHE A 34 28.59 75.81 -66.99
C PHE A 34 27.90 76.19 -68.32
N PRO A 35 28.59 76.84 -69.28
CA PRO A 35 28.00 77.24 -70.55
C PRO A 35 28.19 76.13 -71.60
N ALA A 36 27.15 75.32 -71.83
CA ALA A 36 26.80 74.53 -73.04
C ALA A 36 26.02 73.25 -72.66
N ILE A 37 24.68 73.33 -72.58
CA ILE A 37 23.81 72.30 -71.94
C ILE A 37 23.27 71.24 -72.92
N ARG A 38 23.58 71.29 -74.21
CA ARG A 38 22.86 70.47 -75.21
C ARG A 38 23.38 69.02 -75.38
N PHE A 39 24.59 68.68 -74.92
CA PHE A 39 25.16 67.32 -75.05
C PHE A 39 25.36 66.55 -73.72
N LEU A 40 25.13 67.19 -72.56
CA LEU A 40 25.35 66.56 -71.24
C LEU A 40 24.08 65.91 -70.64
N MET A 41 22.89 66.37 -71.04
CA MET A 41 21.62 65.92 -70.46
C MET A 41 21.27 64.47 -70.84
N GLU A 42 21.66 63.99 -72.02
CA GLU A 42 21.33 62.65 -72.51
C GLU A 42 22.18 61.54 -71.85
N LYS A 43 23.38 61.88 -71.36
CA LYS A 43 24.28 60.96 -70.62
C LYS A 43 24.08 60.98 -69.10
N MET A 44 23.38 61.99 -68.55
CA MET A 44 23.16 62.13 -67.10
C MET A 44 21.96 61.32 -66.57
N HIS A 45 20.92 61.08 -67.39
CA HIS A 45 19.73 60.34 -66.94
C HIS A 45 19.96 58.84 -66.72
N SER A 46 20.82 58.19 -67.52
CA SER A 46 21.14 56.76 -67.36
C SER A 46 22.15 56.50 -66.22
N ASN A 47 23.12 57.41 -66.04
CA ASN A 47 24.18 57.23 -65.06
C ASN A 47 23.69 57.45 -63.61
N GLN A 48 22.72 58.36 -63.39
CA GLN A 48 22.12 58.54 -62.07
C GLN A 48 21.36 57.32 -61.56
N ARG A 49 20.64 56.60 -62.44
CA ARG A 49 19.87 55.40 -62.04
C ARG A 49 20.81 54.25 -61.65
N ARG A 50 21.90 54.06 -62.39
CA ARG A 50 22.93 53.05 -62.10
C ARG A 50 23.66 53.34 -60.78
N LEU A 51 24.05 54.59 -60.54
CA LEU A 51 24.68 55.02 -59.28
C LEU A 51 23.74 54.85 -58.08
N ARG A 52 22.45 55.19 -58.21
CA ARG A 52 21.46 54.97 -57.14
C ARG A 52 21.30 53.49 -56.79
N LEU A 53 21.25 52.60 -57.79
CA LEU A 53 21.15 51.16 -57.57
C LEU A 53 22.41 50.59 -56.91
N GLN A 54 23.60 51.06 -57.30
CA GLN A 54 24.87 50.67 -56.68
C GLN A 54 24.95 51.10 -55.20
N HIS A 55 24.55 52.34 -54.89
CA HIS A 55 24.52 52.83 -53.51
C HIS A 55 23.49 52.09 -52.65
N LEU A 56 22.31 51.80 -53.19
CA LEU A 56 21.28 51.03 -52.49
C LEU A 56 21.74 49.59 -52.21
N LEU A 57 22.39 48.95 -53.18
CA LEU A 57 22.93 47.60 -53.04
C LEU A 57 24.04 47.53 -51.99
N LEU A 58 24.95 48.50 -51.98
CA LEU A 58 26.01 48.58 -50.97
C LEU A 58 25.44 48.86 -49.57
N LEU A 59 24.42 49.71 -49.48
CA LEU A 59 23.72 49.99 -48.23
C LEU A 59 23.04 48.73 -47.68
N MET A 60 22.36 47.95 -48.53
CA MET A 60 21.76 46.68 -48.14
C MET A 60 22.78 45.66 -47.64
N LEU A 61 23.94 45.53 -48.32
CA LEU A 61 25.01 44.63 -47.89
C LEU A 61 25.54 45.00 -46.50
N ARG A 62 25.71 46.29 -46.19
CA ARG A 62 26.16 46.76 -44.87
C ARG A 62 25.16 46.47 -43.76
N MET A 63 23.87 46.69 -44.04
CA MET A 63 22.81 46.32 -43.09
C MET A 63 22.77 44.81 -42.87
N LEU A 64 22.98 44.02 -43.93
CA LEU A 64 22.99 42.56 -43.87
C LEU A 64 24.16 42.03 -43.03
N VAL A 65 25.37 42.60 -43.14
CA VAL A 65 26.51 42.24 -42.29
C VAL A 65 26.17 42.44 -40.81
N ILE A 66 25.67 43.62 -40.45
CA ILE A 66 25.31 43.93 -39.04
C ILE A 66 24.21 42.98 -38.56
N ALA A 67 23.18 42.73 -39.39
CA ALA A 67 22.10 41.81 -39.05
C ALA A 67 22.60 40.37 -38.83
N LEU A 68 23.54 39.90 -39.66
CA LEU A 68 24.15 38.57 -39.52
C LEU A 68 24.99 38.45 -38.25
N VAL A 69 25.72 39.49 -37.86
CA VAL A 69 26.46 39.52 -36.58
C VAL A 69 25.50 39.43 -35.40
N CYS A 70 24.44 40.24 -35.39
CA CYS A 70 23.43 40.18 -34.34
C CYS A 70 22.73 38.82 -34.27
N LEU A 71 22.41 38.22 -35.43
CA LEU A 71 21.83 36.87 -35.49
C LEU A 71 22.82 35.80 -35.03
N ALA A 72 24.10 35.88 -35.38
CA ALA A 72 25.12 34.95 -34.91
C ALA A 72 25.25 35.01 -33.38
N LEU A 73 25.24 36.21 -32.79
CA LEU A 73 25.26 36.39 -31.34
C LEU A 73 23.99 35.88 -30.65
N ALA A 74 22.82 36.04 -31.28
CA ALA A 74 21.55 35.55 -30.75
C ALA A 74 21.42 34.01 -30.78
N ARG A 75 22.27 33.31 -31.55
CA ARG A 75 22.28 31.84 -31.77
C ARG A 75 20.87 31.26 -32.03
N PRO A 76 20.28 31.49 -33.21
CA PRO A 76 18.99 30.92 -33.56
C PRO A 76 19.06 29.40 -33.68
N GLN A 77 18.00 28.75 -33.22
CA GLN A 77 17.84 27.30 -33.21
C GLN A 77 16.59 26.90 -34.00
N ILE A 78 16.74 25.96 -34.92
CA ILE A 78 15.64 25.32 -35.66
C ILE A 78 15.52 23.86 -35.29
N THR A 79 14.31 23.33 -35.27
CA THR A 79 14.08 21.91 -35.00
C THR A 79 14.37 21.12 -36.28
N ALA A 80 15.39 20.24 -36.28
CA ALA A 80 15.75 19.44 -37.43
C ALA A 80 15.18 18.01 -37.32
N SER A 81 14.72 17.46 -38.45
CA SER A 81 13.99 16.18 -38.52
C SER A 81 14.87 14.95 -38.78
N ASN A 82 16.15 15.11 -39.13
CA ASN A 82 17.07 13.99 -39.37
C ASN A 82 18.23 14.01 -38.39
N PHE A 83 18.25 13.05 -37.47
CA PHE A 83 19.29 12.88 -36.46
C PHE A 83 20.14 11.62 -36.68
N PHE A 84 21.46 11.79 -36.64
CA PHE A 84 22.42 10.74 -36.29
C PHE A 84 22.81 10.98 -34.82
N PHE A 85 22.73 9.95 -33.99
CA PHE A 85 23.33 10.00 -32.65
C PHE A 85 24.81 10.30 -32.85
N ASP A 86 25.24 11.47 -32.42
CA ASP A 86 26.66 11.73 -32.23
C ASP A 86 27.07 10.96 -30.97
N PRO A 87 27.95 9.94 -31.06
CA PRO A 87 28.41 9.18 -29.90
C PRO A 87 29.04 10.06 -28.81
N GLU A 88 29.43 11.30 -29.15
CA GLU A 88 29.98 12.26 -28.21
C GLU A 88 28.94 13.09 -27.46
N GLN A 89 27.66 13.11 -27.90
CA GLN A 89 26.63 13.93 -27.28
C GLN A 89 26.26 13.42 -25.88
N ARG A 90 26.43 14.28 -24.88
CA ARG A 90 26.06 14.02 -23.48
C ARG A 90 24.56 14.15 -23.27
N ILE A 91 23.98 13.26 -22.48
CA ILE A 91 22.55 13.30 -22.11
C ILE A 91 22.35 13.21 -20.60
N GLY A 92 21.17 13.61 -20.14
CA GLY A 92 20.65 13.31 -18.81
C GLY A 92 19.58 12.21 -18.90
N ALA A 93 19.82 11.05 -18.32
CA ALA A 93 18.91 9.90 -18.41
C ALA A 93 18.54 9.36 -17.02
N VAL A 94 17.25 9.10 -16.80
CA VAL A 94 16.78 8.31 -15.66
C VAL A 94 16.27 6.97 -16.18
N LEU A 95 16.81 5.88 -15.63
CA LEU A 95 16.40 4.51 -15.90
C LEU A 95 15.53 4.04 -14.73
N LEU A 96 14.21 3.97 -14.93
CA LEU A 96 13.23 3.52 -13.95
C LEU A 96 12.84 2.08 -14.22
N PHE A 97 13.07 1.20 -13.26
CA PHE A 97 12.75 -0.23 -13.36
C PHE A 97 11.53 -0.57 -12.52
N ASP A 98 10.61 -1.31 -13.13
CA ASP A 98 9.60 -2.05 -12.42
C ASP A 98 10.26 -3.21 -11.65
N THR A 99 10.00 -3.26 -10.35
CA THR A 99 10.48 -4.32 -9.45
C THR A 99 9.32 -5.02 -8.75
N THR A 100 8.11 -4.96 -9.31
CA THR A 100 6.99 -5.78 -8.85
C THR A 100 7.26 -7.28 -9.05
N PRO A 101 6.61 -8.17 -8.27
CA PRO A 101 6.82 -9.61 -8.37
C PRO A 101 6.59 -10.21 -9.77
N THR A 102 5.70 -9.63 -10.60
CA THR A 102 5.43 -10.12 -11.96
C THR A 102 6.64 -10.02 -12.90
N MET A 103 7.64 -9.20 -12.56
CA MET A 103 8.87 -9.06 -13.33
C MET A 103 9.79 -10.30 -13.26
N ASP A 104 9.51 -11.25 -12.34
CA ASP A 104 10.16 -12.56 -12.29
C ASP A 104 9.56 -13.58 -13.27
N TYR A 105 8.46 -13.24 -13.95
CA TYR A 105 7.89 -14.08 -14.99
C TYR A 105 8.93 -14.36 -16.10
N ARG A 106 9.07 -15.63 -16.48
CA ARG A 106 10.06 -16.10 -17.45
C ARG A 106 9.47 -16.22 -18.86
N GLY A 107 10.12 -15.56 -19.81
CA GLY A 107 9.84 -15.66 -21.24
C GLY A 107 11.15 -15.81 -22.02
N GLY A 108 11.22 -16.74 -22.98
CA GLY A 108 12.42 -16.92 -23.80
C GLY A 108 13.70 -17.30 -23.03
N GLY A 109 13.55 -17.95 -21.86
CA GLY A 109 14.67 -18.44 -21.03
C GLY A 109 15.17 -17.48 -19.94
N LYS A 110 14.65 -16.25 -19.88
CA LYS A 110 15.03 -15.22 -18.90
C LYS A 110 13.80 -14.57 -18.24
N THR A 111 13.98 -13.93 -17.09
CA THR A 111 12.90 -13.14 -16.46
C THR A 111 12.69 -11.81 -17.18
N ARG A 112 11.53 -11.18 -17.00
CA ARG A 112 11.27 -9.82 -17.54
C ARG A 112 12.24 -8.80 -16.95
N LEU A 113 12.63 -8.95 -15.69
CA LEU A 113 13.64 -8.09 -15.05
C LEU A 113 15.05 -8.32 -15.64
N GLU A 114 15.42 -9.56 -15.95
CA GLU A 114 16.67 -9.87 -16.66
C GLU A 114 16.68 -9.25 -18.06
N GLU A 115 15.57 -9.32 -18.80
CA GLU A 115 15.41 -8.63 -20.08
C GLU A 115 15.57 -7.11 -19.93
N ALA A 116 14.90 -6.51 -18.94
CA ALA A 116 14.99 -5.08 -18.67
C ALA A 116 16.44 -4.64 -18.42
N ARG A 117 17.19 -5.39 -17.60
CA ARG A 117 18.62 -5.12 -17.34
C ARG A 117 19.46 -5.20 -18.61
N GLU A 118 19.23 -6.22 -19.43
CA GLU A 118 19.97 -6.41 -20.68
C GLU A 118 19.71 -5.26 -21.66
N GLN A 119 18.45 -4.82 -21.81
CA GLN A 119 18.10 -3.69 -22.66
C GLN A 119 18.71 -2.38 -22.14
N ALA A 120 18.68 -2.15 -20.84
CA ALA A 120 19.31 -0.99 -20.23
C ALA A 120 20.83 -0.99 -20.43
N SER A 121 21.51 -2.11 -20.20
CA SER A 121 22.96 -2.21 -20.42
C SER A 121 23.36 -1.98 -21.88
N ARG A 122 22.57 -2.47 -22.84
CA ARG A 122 22.76 -2.20 -24.27
C ARG A 122 22.58 -0.72 -24.61
N PHE A 123 21.55 -0.07 -24.05
CA PHE A 123 21.37 1.38 -24.23
C PHE A 123 22.58 2.16 -23.69
N LEU A 124 23.13 1.73 -22.54
CA LEU A 124 24.32 2.34 -21.98
C LEU A 124 25.55 2.19 -22.89
N ASP A 125 25.64 1.13 -23.70
CA ASP A 125 26.72 0.91 -24.68
C ASP A 125 26.74 1.95 -25.81
N GLU A 126 25.57 2.54 -26.10
CA GLU A 126 25.38 3.40 -27.27
C GLU A 126 25.49 4.90 -26.95
N ILE A 127 25.51 5.28 -25.67
CA ILE A 127 25.55 6.68 -25.23
C ILE A 127 26.95 7.11 -24.75
N SER A 128 27.21 8.42 -24.80
CA SER A 128 28.46 9.01 -24.33
C SER A 128 28.75 8.63 -22.86
N PRO A 129 29.97 8.15 -22.52
CA PRO A 129 30.35 7.84 -21.13
C PRO A 129 30.28 9.05 -20.17
N ALA A 130 30.26 10.27 -20.71
CA ALA A 130 30.13 11.51 -19.94
C ALA A 130 28.66 11.92 -19.68
N SER A 131 27.70 11.06 -19.98
CA SER A 131 26.27 11.28 -19.72
C SER A 131 25.94 11.16 -18.23
N LYS A 132 24.98 11.96 -17.76
CA LYS A 132 24.48 11.89 -16.38
C LYS A 132 23.36 10.87 -16.30
N ILE A 133 23.55 9.81 -15.53
CA ILE A 133 22.59 8.70 -15.44
C ILE A 133 22.17 8.50 -13.98
N ALA A 134 20.88 8.30 -13.75
CA ALA A 134 20.35 7.82 -12.47
C ALA A 134 19.54 6.54 -12.70
N VAL A 135 19.62 5.61 -11.74
CA VAL A 135 18.86 4.35 -11.75
C VAL A 135 17.92 4.35 -10.56
N LEU A 136 16.63 4.15 -10.85
CA LEU A 136 15.53 4.11 -9.89
C LEU A 136 14.75 2.80 -10.03
N ASP A 137 14.14 2.35 -8.95
CA ASP A 137 13.22 1.22 -8.90
C ASP A 137 11.97 1.55 -8.08
N LEU A 138 10.99 0.65 -8.04
CA LEU A 138 9.75 0.85 -7.31
C LEU A 138 9.88 0.70 -5.78
N SER A 139 10.92 0.03 -5.29
CA SER A 139 11.20 -0.13 -3.85
C SER A 139 11.90 1.09 -3.23
N SER A 140 12.56 1.94 -4.02
CA SER A 140 13.29 3.15 -3.56
C SER A 140 12.46 4.22 -2.83
N GLN A 141 11.15 4.04 -2.66
CA GLN A 141 10.35 4.85 -1.72
C GLN A 141 10.68 4.55 -0.25
N ARG A 142 11.13 3.31 0.06
CA ARG A 142 11.42 2.86 1.44
C ARG A 142 12.75 3.38 1.98
N GLU A 143 13.68 3.76 1.11
CA GLU A 143 15.00 4.29 1.47
C GLU A 143 15.01 5.82 1.45
N GLU A 144 14.33 6.45 2.41
CA GLU A 144 14.52 7.89 2.65
C GLU A 144 15.97 8.14 3.11
N GLY A 145 16.82 8.57 2.18
CA GLY A 145 18.08 9.25 2.51
C GLY A 145 19.37 8.78 1.83
N LYS A 146 19.40 7.70 1.03
CA LYS A 146 20.70 7.18 0.50
C LYS A 146 20.82 6.83 -0.99
N ALA A 147 19.77 6.86 -1.82
CA ALA A 147 19.87 6.28 -3.18
C ALA A 147 19.37 7.14 -4.37
N ARG A 148 19.26 8.47 -4.23
CA ARG A 148 18.56 9.34 -5.19
C ARG A 148 19.47 10.38 -5.88
N GLU A 149 20.64 9.95 -6.32
CA GLU A 149 21.65 10.84 -6.93
C GLU A 149 22.05 10.40 -8.35
N TRP A 150 22.63 11.34 -9.10
CA TRP A 150 23.28 11.07 -10.38
C TRP A 150 24.52 10.22 -10.15
N LEU A 151 24.61 9.07 -10.82
CA LEU A 151 25.71 8.13 -10.63
C LEU A 151 26.99 8.64 -11.31
N PRO A 152 28.16 8.44 -10.67
CA PRO A 152 29.41 9.11 -11.07
C PRO A 152 30.03 8.52 -12.34
N ASP A 153 29.88 7.21 -12.54
CA ASP A 153 30.43 6.51 -13.70
C ASP A 153 29.53 5.34 -14.13
N ARG A 154 29.80 4.87 -15.35
CA ARG A 154 29.04 3.78 -15.97
C ARG A 154 29.20 2.42 -15.29
N ARG A 155 30.32 2.18 -14.59
CA ARG A 155 30.56 0.93 -13.87
C ARG A 155 29.60 0.84 -12.67
N VAL A 156 29.42 1.93 -11.94
CA VAL A 156 28.45 2.04 -10.84
C VAL A 156 27.02 1.90 -11.35
N VAL A 157 26.69 2.48 -12.51
CA VAL A 157 25.38 2.31 -13.16
C VAL A 157 25.09 0.83 -13.46
N ASN A 158 26.01 0.14 -14.15
CA ASN A 158 25.86 -1.28 -14.48
C ASN A 158 25.80 -2.17 -13.23
N GLN A 159 26.58 -1.84 -12.19
CA GLN A 159 26.51 -2.54 -10.91
C GLN A 159 25.12 -2.40 -10.28
N LYS A 160 24.58 -1.17 -10.19
CA LYS A 160 23.26 -0.92 -9.62
C LYS A 160 22.14 -1.61 -10.40
N ILE A 161 22.23 -1.63 -11.74
CA ILE A 161 21.32 -2.39 -12.61
C ILE A 161 21.42 -3.90 -12.32
N GLY A 162 22.63 -4.42 -12.14
CA GLY A 162 22.87 -5.84 -11.83
C GLY A 162 22.32 -6.27 -10.46
N GLU A 163 22.28 -5.35 -9.49
CA GLU A 163 21.82 -5.58 -8.11
C GLU A 163 20.29 -5.50 -7.95
N LEU A 164 19.56 -4.99 -8.94
CA LEU A 164 18.09 -4.93 -8.90
C LEU A 164 17.49 -6.31 -8.56
N LYS A 165 16.38 -6.32 -7.83
CA LYS A 165 15.59 -7.52 -7.53
C LYS A 165 14.12 -7.14 -7.46
N THR A 166 13.25 -8.12 -7.63
CA THR A 166 11.82 -7.95 -7.37
C THR A 166 11.59 -7.80 -5.87
N HIS A 167 10.57 -7.02 -5.52
CA HIS A 167 10.17 -6.76 -4.15
C HIS A 167 8.64 -6.80 -4.04
N PRO A 168 8.08 -7.61 -3.14
CA PRO A 168 6.67 -7.55 -2.80
C PRO A 168 6.28 -6.18 -2.24
N ALA A 169 5.05 -5.75 -2.55
CA ALA A 169 4.54 -4.43 -2.17
C ALA A 169 5.47 -3.28 -2.59
N ALA A 170 6.00 -3.38 -3.81
CA ALA A 170 6.72 -2.28 -4.43
C ALA A 170 5.79 -1.06 -4.59
N GLY A 171 6.36 0.15 -4.62
CA GLY A 171 5.56 1.35 -4.87
C GLY A 171 4.96 1.35 -6.28
N GLY A 172 4.00 2.24 -6.54
CA GLY A 172 3.43 2.40 -7.88
C GLY A 172 4.35 3.18 -8.83
N LEU A 173 4.36 2.79 -10.12
CA LEU A 173 5.01 3.50 -11.23
C LEU A 173 4.68 5.00 -11.28
N PRO A 174 3.42 5.46 -11.08
CA PRO A 174 3.11 6.89 -11.16
C PRO A 174 3.92 7.72 -10.16
N GLY A 175 4.02 7.26 -8.90
CA GLY A 175 4.76 7.98 -7.86
C GLY A 175 6.25 8.13 -8.18
N GLN A 176 6.88 7.06 -8.66
CA GLN A 176 8.30 7.08 -9.04
C GLN A 176 8.56 7.81 -10.34
N THR A 177 7.62 7.78 -11.29
CA THR A 177 7.68 8.57 -12.52
C THR A 177 7.67 10.07 -12.21
N ALA A 178 6.79 10.51 -11.31
CA ALA A 178 6.77 11.91 -10.84
C ALA A 178 8.09 12.31 -10.16
N PHE A 179 8.69 11.41 -9.38
CA PHE A 179 10.00 11.64 -8.79
C PHE A 179 11.11 11.75 -9.85
N ALA A 180 11.13 10.84 -10.82
CA ALA A 180 12.08 10.84 -11.93
C ALA A 180 12.05 12.16 -12.73
N TYR A 181 10.85 12.70 -12.99
CA TYR A 181 10.70 14.00 -13.64
C TYR A 181 11.29 15.16 -12.83
N ARG A 182 11.07 15.18 -11.51
CA ARG A 182 11.70 16.19 -10.64
C ARG A 182 13.23 16.09 -10.66
N LEU A 183 13.76 14.86 -10.66
CA LEU A 183 15.20 14.63 -10.76
C LEU A 183 15.75 15.15 -12.10
N LEU A 184 15.11 14.82 -13.22
CA LEU A 184 15.50 15.32 -14.55
C LEU A 184 15.41 16.84 -14.66
N ASP A 185 14.44 17.47 -14.01
CA ASP A 185 14.31 18.93 -13.99
C ASP A 185 15.44 19.63 -13.23
N SER A 186 16.13 18.95 -12.30
CA SER A 186 17.34 19.49 -11.66
C SER A 186 18.47 19.79 -12.66
N LEU A 187 18.48 19.11 -13.82
CA LEU A 187 19.44 19.35 -14.90
C LEU A 187 19.09 20.56 -15.78
N LYS A 188 17.94 21.24 -15.59
CA LYS A 188 17.65 22.49 -16.31
C LYS A 188 18.58 23.64 -15.90
N GLN A 189 19.13 23.58 -14.70
CA GLN A 189 19.92 24.67 -14.10
C GLN A 189 21.43 24.56 -14.39
N THR A 190 21.86 23.60 -15.21
CA THR A 190 23.27 23.46 -15.61
C THR A 190 23.63 24.40 -16.75
N GLU A 191 24.88 24.86 -16.79
CA GLU A 191 25.40 25.79 -17.82
C GLU A 191 25.20 25.29 -19.27
N GLU A 192 25.23 23.96 -19.46
CA GLU A 192 24.85 23.30 -20.70
C GLU A 192 23.56 22.49 -20.48
N PRO A 193 22.42 22.87 -21.10
CA PRO A 193 21.18 22.12 -20.98
C PRO A 193 21.29 20.81 -21.79
N LEU A 194 21.37 19.69 -21.07
CA LEU A 194 21.43 18.36 -21.67
C LEU A 194 20.05 17.94 -22.21
N PRO A 195 19.98 17.14 -23.29
CA PRO A 195 18.80 16.36 -23.63
C PRO A 195 18.39 15.46 -22.46
N ARG A 196 17.10 15.44 -22.11
CA ARG A 196 16.59 14.76 -20.91
C ARG A 196 15.65 13.63 -21.27
N PHE A 197 15.99 12.43 -20.82
CA PHE A 197 15.26 11.20 -21.13
C PHE A 197 14.84 10.46 -19.86
N LEU A 198 13.60 9.98 -19.85
CA LEU A 198 13.12 8.99 -18.90
C LEU A 198 12.87 7.68 -19.64
N PHE A 199 13.53 6.61 -19.20
CA PHE A 199 13.30 5.25 -19.69
C PHE A 199 12.60 4.45 -18.59
N ILE A 200 11.43 3.89 -18.89
CA ILE A 200 10.64 3.07 -17.96
C ILE A 200 10.67 1.63 -18.45
N PHE A 201 11.20 0.70 -17.67
CA PHE A 201 11.24 -0.72 -18.01
C PHE A 201 10.21 -1.46 -17.16
N SER A 202 9.13 -1.95 -17.78
CA SER A 202 8.00 -2.57 -17.08
C SER A 202 7.21 -3.48 -18.02
N ASP A 203 6.38 -4.36 -17.47
CA ASP A 203 5.60 -5.36 -18.19
C ASP A 203 4.13 -4.96 -18.47
N ARG A 204 3.77 -3.71 -18.14
CA ARG A 204 2.41 -3.13 -18.19
C ARG A 204 1.38 -3.81 -17.28
N THR A 205 1.78 -4.65 -16.33
CA THR A 205 0.81 -5.27 -15.41
C THR A 205 0.08 -4.22 -14.58
N LEU A 206 -1.21 -4.43 -14.32
CA LEU A 206 -2.06 -3.46 -13.61
C LEU A 206 -1.53 -3.10 -12.21
N ALA A 207 -0.92 -4.07 -11.51
CA ALA A 207 -0.37 -3.88 -10.17
C ALA A 207 0.68 -2.76 -10.11
N ALA A 208 1.50 -2.62 -11.15
CA ALA A 208 2.53 -1.59 -11.22
C ALA A 208 1.96 -0.16 -11.29
N TRP A 209 0.66 0.02 -11.59
CA TRP A 209 0.01 1.32 -11.75
C TRP A 209 -0.87 1.75 -10.57
N GLU A 210 -0.84 1.04 -9.42
CA GLU A 210 -1.61 1.39 -8.24
C GLU A 210 -1.21 2.76 -7.61
N GLY A 211 -2.15 3.41 -6.89
CA GLY A 211 -1.96 4.71 -6.24
C GLY A 211 -2.71 5.85 -6.95
N MET A 212 -1.98 6.74 -7.65
CA MET A 212 -2.58 7.85 -8.42
C MET A 212 -3.37 7.40 -9.67
N GLY A 213 -3.34 6.09 -9.97
CA GLY A 213 -3.87 5.54 -11.20
C GLY A 213 -3.04 5.94 -12.42
N ILE A 214 -3.45 5.42 -13.57
CA ILE A 214 -2.74 5.57 -14.85
C ILE A 214 -2.62 7.07 -15.22
N ALA A 215 -3.61 7.90 -14.87
CA ALA A 215 -3.65 9.33 -15.18
C ALA A 215 -2.66 10.24 -14.40
N GLY A 216 -1.86 9.69 -13.48
CA GLY A 216 -1.18 10.47 -12.44
C GLY A 216 -0.04 11.40 -12.89
N VAL A 217 0.62 11.16 -14.04
CA VAL A 217 1.81 11.95 -14.43
C VAL A 217 1.98 12.07 -15.94
N LYS A 218 1.90 13.30 -16.46
CA LYS A 218 2.24 13.61 -17.86
C LYS A 218 3.70 14.07 -17.98
N PRO A 219 4.40 13.76 -19.08
CA PRO A 219 5.76 14.24 -19.31
C PRO A 219 5.83 15.78 -19.30
N PRO A 220 6.73 16.38 -18.49
CA PRO A 220 6.99 17.81 -18.53
C PRO A 220 7.60 18.25 -19.87
N PRO A 221 7.46 19.52 -20.28
CA PRO A 221 8.05 20.02 -21.52
C PRO A 221 9.58 19.87 -21.52
N GLY A 222 10.09 19.31 -22.62
CA GLY A 222 11.52 19.08 -22.83
C GLY A 222 12.09 17.82 -22.15
N ILE A 223 11.24 16.94 -21.63
CA ILE A 223 11.62 15.58 -21.20
C ILE A 223 10.97 14.57 -22.15
N THR A 224 11.78 13.72 -22.78
CA THR A 224 11.28 12.63 -23.62
C THR A 224 11.13 11.39 -22.75
N THR A 225 9.93 10.79 -22.72
CA THR A 225 9.69 9.55 -21.96
C THR A 225 9.50 8.39 -22.92
N LEU A 226 10.21 7.29 -22.68
CA LEU A 226 10.10 6.04 -23.43
C LEU A 226 9.76 4.91 -22.46
N TYR A 227 8.73 4.15 -22.81
CA TYR A 227 8.29 2.98 -22.06
C TYR A 227 8.73 1.72 -22.79
N ILE A 228 9.65 0.98 -22.22
CA ILE A 228 10.20 -0.27 -22.74
C ILE A 228 9.36 -1.39 -22.16
N ASP A 229 8.47 -1.92 -23.00
CA ASP A 229 7.57 -3.01 -22.64
C ASP A 229 8.32 -4.35 -22.66
N VAL A 230 8.64 -4.86 -21.46
CA VAL A 230 9.26 -6.17 -21.27
C VAL A 230 8.23 -7.28 -21.00
N GLY A 231 6.94 -6.97 -21.13
CA GLY A 231 5.84 -7.91 -20.94
C GLY A 231 5.67 -8.87 -22.12
N GLN A 232 4.98 -9.98 -21.86
CA GLN A 232 4.58 -10.93 -22.89
C GLN A 232 3.09 -10.72 -23.23
N ASP A 233 2.74 -10.75 -24.52
CA ASP A 233 1.35 -10.52 -24.96
C ASP A 233 0.38 -11.63 -24.56
N ASN A 234 0.84 -12.88 -24.60
CA ASN A 234 0.02 -14.04 -24.26
C ASN A 234 0.69 -14.87 -23.15
N PRO A 235 0.68 -14.39 -21.89
CA PRO A 235 1.21 -15.17 -20.78
C PRO A 235 0.35 -16.41 -20.53
N SER A 236 0.95 -17.47 -19.99
CA SER A 236 0.28 -18.72 -19.68
C SER A 236 0.86 -19.35 -18.43
N GLU A 237 0.08 -19.37 -17.34
CA GLU A 237 0.53 -19.79 -16.01
C GLU A 237 -0.67 -20.12 -15.10
N VAL A 238 -0.38 -20.64 -13.90
CA VAL A 238 -1.37 -20.86 -12.84
C VAL A 238 -0.84 -20.27 -11.54
N ALA A 239 -1.61 -19.39 -10.92
CA ALA A 239 -1.25 -18.77 -9.65
C ALA A 239 -2.10 -19.33 -8.51
N ILE A 240 -1.52 -19.43 -7.30
CA ILE A 240 -2.31 -19.51 -6.07
C ILE A 240 -2.74 -18.09 -5.70
N GLU A 241 -4.03 -17.78 -5.82
CA GLU A 241 -4.58 -16.47 -5.44
C GLU A 241 -4.74 -16.34 -3.92
N LYS A 242 -5.12 -17.43 -3.24
CA LYS A 242 -5.40 -17.40 -1.80
C LYS A 242 -5.27 -18.79 -1.18
N LEU A 243 -4.80 -18.83 0.07
CA LEU A 243 -4.97 -19.96 0.98
C LEU A 243 -5.76 -19.47 2.20
N SER A 244 -6.84 -20.18 2.55
CA SER A 244 -7.59 -19.96 3.78
C SER A 244 -7.73 -21.24 4.57
N VAL A 245 -7.67 -21.14 5.90
CA VAL A 245 -7.87 -22.25 6.82
C VAL A 245 -9.12 -21.97 7.66
N ASP A 246 -10.02 -22.94 7.74
CA ASP A 246 -11.29 -22.82 8.45
C ASP A 246 -11.61 -24.11 9.23
N PRO A 247 -11.83 -24.05 10.56
CA PRO A 247 -11.66 -22.87 11.42
C PRO A 247 -10.17 -22.56 11.69
N LEU A 248 -9.85 -21.29 12.00
CA LEU A 248 -8.50 -20.86 12.38
C LEU A 248 -8.05 -21.38 13.76
N VAL A 249 -9.01 -21.77 14.60
CA VAL A 249 -8.77 -22.36 15.91
C VAL A 249 -9.47 -23.70 15.96
N VAL A 250 -8.72 -24.77 16.20
CA VAL A 250 -9.23 -26.15 16.13
C VAL A 250 -8.79 -26.95 17.36
N GLU A 251 -9.66 -27.84 17.83
CA GLU A 251 -9.31 -28.75 18.92
C GLU A 251 -8.32 -29.83 18.44
N PRO A 252 -7.44 -30.36 19.32
CA PRO A 252 -6.60 -31.49 18.96
C PRO A 252 -7.42 -32.67 18.40
N GLY A 253 -7.13 -33.09 17.16
CA GLY A 253 -7.88 -34.12 16.43
C GLY A 253 -9.14 -33.64 15.70
N GLY A 254 -9.55 -32.38 15.90
CA GLY A 254 -10.69 -31.77 15.19
C GLY A 254 -10.41 -31.60 13.70
N MET A 255 -11.46 -31.53 12.88
CA MET A 255 -11.32 -31.30 11.45
C MET A 255 -11.13 -29.81 11.14
N PHE A 256 -10.29 -29.52 10.16
CA PHE A 256 -10.19 -28.20 9.52
C PHE A 256 -9.97 -28.36 8.02
N SER A 257 -10.40 -27.38 7.24
CA SER A 257 -10.23 -27.36 5.79
C SER A 257 -9.26 -26.27 5.39
N ALA A 258 -8.24 -26.63 4.60
CA ALA A 258 -7.39 -25.69 3.88
C ALA A 258 -7.96 -25.51 2.46
N ARG A 259 -8.52 -24.33 2.15
CA ARG A 259 -9.06 -23.98 0.83
C ARG A 259 -8.04 -23.16 0.06
N VAL A 260 -7.68 -23.65 -1.13
CA VAL A 260 -6.70 -23.05 -2.04
C VAL A 260 -7.45 -22.49 -3.25
N GLY A 261 -7.47 -21.17 -3.39
CA GLY A 261 -7.95 -20.47 -4.58
C GLY A 261 -6.86 -20.40 -5.65
N LEU A 262 -7.19 -20.82 -6.86
CA LEU A 262 -6.28 -20.91 -8.00
C LEU A 262 -6.85 -20.14 -9.18
N ARG A 263 -5.99 -19.50 -9.98
CA ARG A 263 -6.40 -18.88 -11.25
C ARG A 263 -5.44 -19.29 -12.35
N ALA A 264 -5.98 -19.81 -13.45
CA ALA A 264 -5.21 -20.05 -14.67
C ALA A 264 -5.31 -18.83 -15.59
N THR A 265 -4.19 -18.45 -16.21
CA THR A 265 -4.14 -17.35 -17.18
C THR A 265 -3.83 -17.89 -18.57
N GLY A 266 -4.53 -17.41 -19.60
CA GLY A 266 -4.17 -17.62 -21.02
C GLY A 266 -4.70 -18.90 -21.65
N LYS A 267 -4.70 -20.04 -20.94
CA LYS A 267 -5.26 -21.33 -21.37
C LYS A 267 -5.73 -22.19 -20.18
N ASP A 268 -6.31 -23.34 -20.47
CA ASP A 268 -6.62 -24.34 -19.44
C ASP A 268 -5.34 -25.02 -18.94
N HIS A 269 -5.23 -25.20 -17.63
CA HIS A 269 -4.08 -25.86 -17.02
C HIS A 269 -4.52 -27.02 -16.14
N LYS A 270 -3.95 -28.20 -16.38
CA LYS A 270 -4.02 -29.30 -15.42
C LYS A 270 -2.87 -29.13 -14.43
N THR A 271 -3.19 -28.90 -13.16
CA THR A 271 -2.20 -28.65 -12.10
C THR A 271 -2.36 -29.66 -10.95
N LEU A 272 -1.28 -29.84 -10.20
CA LEU A 272 -1.22 -30.63 -8.98
C LEU A 272 -0.85 -29.71 -7.83
N VAL A 273 -1.73 -29.61 -6.85
CA VAL A 273 -1.50 -28.82 -5.63
C VAL A 273 -1.13 -29.75 -4.50
N GLU A 274 -0.04 -29.46 -3.83
CA GLU A 274 0.39 -30.09 -2.58
C GLU A 274 0.05 -29.15 -1.43
N CYS A 275 -0.72 -29.62 -0.47
CA CYS A 275 -1.00 -28.90 0.76
C CYS A 275 -0.31 -29.63 1.92
N LYS A 276 0.56 -28.91 2.62
CA LYS A 276 1.41 -29.45 3.69
C LYS A 276 1.14 -28.70 4.98
N VAL A 277 0.92 -29.45 6.05
CA VAL A 277 0.71 -28.95 7.41
C VAL A 277 1.90 -29.37 8.25
N GLU A 278 2.59 -28.40 8.83
CA GLU A 278 3.75 -28.64 9.68
C GLU A 278 3.54 -28.04 11.06
N ASN A 279 4.01 -28.78 12.07
CA ASN A 279 4.27 -28.16 13.36
C ASN A 279 5.56 -27.32 13.28
N LEU A 280 5.77 -26.49 14.29
CA LEU A 280 6.78 -25.45 14.30
C LEU A 280 8.22 -26.00 14.40
N ALA A 281 8.38 -27.25 14.86
CA ALA A 281 9.65 -27.98 14.85
C ALA A 281 9.91 -28.74 13.53
N GLY A 282 8.95 -28.75 12.60
CA GLY A 282 9.01 -29.53 11.37
C GLY A 282 9.00 -31.05 11.60
N GLU A 283 8.59 -31.50 12.78
CA GLU A 283 8.59 -32.90 13.21
C GLU A 283 7.31 -33.64 12.81
N GLN A 284 6.17 -32.95 12.87
CA GLN A 284 4.89 -33.48 12.40
C GLN A 284 4.58 -32.89 11.03
N LYS A 285 4.49 -33.76 10.02
CA LYS A 285 4.17 -33.39 8.65
C LYS A 285 2.96 -34.18 8.18
N ILE A 286 1.84 -33.50 8.01
CA ILE A 286 0.69 -34.02 7.26
C ILE A 286 0.73 -33.39 5.89
N GLN A 287 0.47 -34.17 4.85
CA GLN A 287 0.40 -33.64 3.49
C GLN A 287 -0.67 -34.38 2.70
N ASP A 288 -1.30 -33.66 1.78
CA ASP A 288 -2.21 -34.23 0.79
C ASP A 288 -1.95 -33.56 -0.57
N LYS A 289 -2.29 -34.25 -1.65
CA LYS A 289 -2.09 -33.80 -3.03
C LYS A 289 -3.35 -34.02 -3.83
N LYS A 290 -3.86 -32.96 -4.45
CA LYS A 290 -5.03 -33.04 -5.32
C LYS A 290 -4.74 -32.39 -6.67
N SER A 291 -5.17 -33.07 -7.73
CA SER A 291 -5.08 -32.55 -9.09
C SER A 291 -6.42 -32.01 -9.54
N LEU A 292 -6.40 -30.92 -10.28
CA LEU A 292 -7.58 -30.34 -10.91
C LEU A 292 -7.23 -29.73 -12.27
N VAL A 293 -8.27 -29.48 -13.06
CA VAL A 293 -8.16 -28.67 -14.27
C VAL A 293 -8.69 -27.28 -13.91
N CYS A 294 -7.81 -26.28 -14.00
CA CYS A 294 -8.16 -24.87 -13.85
C CYS A 294 -8.55 -24.33 -15.23
N PRO A 295 -9.82 -23.96 -15.47
CA PRO A 295 -10.24 -23.37 -16.73
C PRO A 295 -9.58 -22.02 -16.94
N LYS A 296 -9.33 -21.69 -18.21
CA LYS A 296 -8.77 -20.41 -18.63
C LYS A 296 -9.52 -19.23 -18.00
N ASP A 297 -8.75 -18.32 -17.39
CA ASP A 297 -9.19 -17.03 -16.85
C ASP A 297 -10.32 -17.14 -15.80
N GLN A 298 -10.50 -18.32 -15.18
CA GLN A 298 -11.46 -18.57 -14.10
C GLN A 298 -10.73 -18.92 -12.80
N SER A 299 -11.25 -18.40 -11.69
CA SER A 299 -10.82 -18.81 -10.36
C SER A 299 -11.51 -20.13 -9.98
N THR A 300 -10.73 -21.11 -9.54
CA THR A 300 -11.20 -22.40 -9.05
C THR A 300 -10.73 -22.61 -7.62
N GLU A 301 -11.57 -23.17 -6.76
CA GLU A 301 -11.21 -23.48 -5.37
C GLU A 301 -10.99 -24.99 -5.20
N LEU A 302 -9.92 -25.34 -4.49
CA LEU A 302 -9.60 -26.72 -4.10
C LEU A 302 -9.52 -26.82 -2.59
N SER A 303 -10.29 -27.72 -1.98
CA SER A 303 -10.31 -27.91 -0.53
C SER A 303 -9.55 -29.16 -0.11
N PHE A 304 -8.77 -29.07 0.96
CA PHE A 304 -8.08 -30.15 1.62
C PHE A 304 -8.57 -30.26 3.06
N ASP A 305 -9.12 -31.41 3.44
CA ASP A 305 -9.64 -31.66 4.77
C ASP A 305 -8.61 -32.44 5.59
N PHE A 306 -8.26 -31.90 6.75
CA PHE A 306 -7.26 -32.46 7.64
C PHE A 306 -7.81 -32.61 9.05
N HIS A 307 -7.22 -33.52 9.81
CA HIS A 307 -7.37 -33.55 11.26
C HIS A 307 -6.20 -32.81 11.92
N ALA A 308 -6.53 -31.89 12.82
CA ALA A 308 -5.58 -31.14 13.61
C ALA A 308 -4.65 -32.08 14.37
N PRO A 309 -3.33 -31.97 14.20
CA PRO A 309 -2.39 -32.82 14.93
C PRO A 309 -2.50 -32.61 16.44
N LYS A 310 -2.16 -33.64 17.21
CA LYS A 310 -2.05 -33.48 18.67
C LYS A 310 -0.77 -32.70 18.98
N PRO A 311 -0.82 -31.65 19.82
CA PRO A 311 0.35 -30.88 20.18
C PRO A 311 1.39 -31.76 20.89
N VAL A 312 2.67 -31.50 20.61
CA VAL A 312 3.81 -32.28 21.15
C VAL A 312 3.99 -32.05 22.66
N PHE A 313 3.59 -30.87 23.15
CA PHE A 313 3.62 -30.53 24.57
C PHE A 313 2.22 -30.64 25.19
N GLU A 314 2.10 -31.40 26.28
CA GLU A 314 0.84 -31.68 26.99
C GLU A 314 0.37 -30.55 27.93
N ASP A 315 0.94 -29.34 27.87
CA ASP A 315 0.43 -28.22 28.66
C ASP A 315 -0.97 -27.84 28.12
N PRO A 316 -2.07 -28.18 28.84
CA PRO A 316 -3.42 -28.04 28.30
C PRO A 316 -3.82 -26.58 28.09
N LEU A 317 -3.05 -25.66 28.67
CA LEU A 317 -3.30 -24.22 28.67
C LEU A 317 -2.44 -23.46 27.67
N LYS A 318 -1.46 -24.12 27.02
CA LYS A 318 -0.62 -23.48 25.99
C LYS A 318 -1.10 -23.83 24.59
N PRO A 319 -1.45 -22.82 23.77
CA PRO A 319 -1.79 -23.08 22.38
C PRO A 319 -0.57 -23.59 21.61
N SER A 320 -0.80 -24.45 20.63
CA SER A 320 0.21 -24.84 19.64
C SER A 320 -0.18 -24.30 18.27
N PHE A 321 0.74 -23.62 17.60
CA PHE A 321 0.50 -23.13 16.26
C PHE A 321 0.95 -24.14 15.22
N PHE A 322 0.26 -24.14 14.09
CA PHE A 322 0.59 -24.96 12.93
C PHE A 322 0.54 -24.10 11.68
N GLN A 323 1.38 -24.45 10.73
CA GLN A 323 1.56 -23.71 9.49
C GLN A 323 1.20 -24.59 8.31
N VAL A 324 0.41 -24.02 7.41
CA VAL A 324 -0.05 -24.64 6.18
C VAL A 324 0.66 -23.97 5.01
N THR A 325 1.35 -24.76 4.20
CA THR A 325 1.88 -24.34 2.90
C THR A 325 1.10 -25.03 1.79
N ALA A 326 0.44 -24.26 0.94
CA ALA A 326 -0.04 -24.74 -0.36
C ALA A 326 1.03 -24.47 -1.41
N LYS A 327 1.31 -25.46 -2.27
CA LYS A 327 2.34 -25.38 -3.30
C LYS A 327 1.87 -26.01 -4.62
N LEU A 328 2.11 -25.32 -5.74
CA LEU A 328 2.00 -25.90 -7.08
C LEU A 328 3.19 -26.81 -7.35
N SER A 329 2.90 -28.05 -7.77
CA SER A 329 3.93 -29.07 -8.04
C SER A 329 4.47 -29.00 -9.47
N SER A 330 3.70 -28.43 -10.39
CA SER A 330 4.10 -28.22 -11.79
C SER A 330 4.84 -26.89 -11.91
N ALA A 331 6.07 -26.92 -12.41
CA ALA A 331 6.81 -25.70 -12.73
C ALA A 331 6.11 -24.94 -13.86
N ASP A 332 5.96 -23.64 -13.70
CA ASP A 332 5.44 -22.75 -14.72
C ASP A 332 6.42 -21.59 -15.01
N ALA A 333 5.93 -20.54 -15.68
CA ALA A 333 6.75 -19.40 -16.06
C ALA A 333 7.12 -18.51 -14.85
N TRP A 334 6.47 -18.63 -13.69
CA TRP A 334 6.72 -17.75 -12.55
C TRP A 334 6.55 -18.45 -11.20
N SER A 335 7.64 -18.91 -10.62
CA SER A 335 7.59 -19.63 -9.34
C SER A 335 7.23 -18.79 -8.11
N GLY A 336 7.10 -17.47 -8.24
CA GLY A 336 6.83 -16.57 -7.11
C GLY A 336 5.40 -16.65 -6.58
N ASN A 337 4.46 -17.10 -7.42
CA ASN A 337 3.04 -17.25 -7.09
C ASN A 337 2.63 -18.73 -6.87
N ASP A 338 3.59 -19.65 -6.91
CA ASP A 338 3.39 -21.09 -6.72
C ASP A 338 3.08 -21.49 -5.28
N ARG A 339 3.22 -20.56 -4.33
CA ARG A 339 3.13 -20.85 -2.89
C ARG A 339 2.23 -19.86 -2.16
N SER A 340 1.46 -20.39 -1.22
CA SER A 340 0.72 -19.59 -0.26
C SER A 340 0.75 -20.23 1.12
N TYR A 341 0.67 -19.39 2.16
CA TYR A 341 0.99 -19.70 3.54
C TYR A 341 -0.16 -19.32 4.45
N ALA A 342 -0.50 -20.17 5.41
CA ALA A 342 -1.47 -19.87 6.44
C ALA A 342 -0.99 -20.37 7.79
N THR A 343 -1.41 -19.69 8.85
CA THR A 343 -1.18 -20.11 10.23
C THR A 343 -2.53 -20.32 10.90
N PHE A 344 -2.63 -21.39 11.69
CA PHE A 344 -3.79 -21.68 12.53
C PHE A 344 -3.33 -22.20 13.89
N GLN A 345 -4.24 -22.21 14.85
CA GLN A 345 -3.94 -22.58 16.22
C GLN A 345 -4.69 -23.85 16.61
N VAL A 346 -3.96 -24.80 17.20
CA VAL A 346 -4.53 -25.98 17.85
C VAL A 346 -4.53 -25.76 19.35
N ARG A 347 -5.72 -25.69 19.94
CA ARG A 347 -5.91 -25.60 21.39
C ARG A 347 -7.22 -26.29 21.79
N ARG A 348 -7.27 -26.81 23.02
CA ARG A 348 -8.55 -27.25 23.59
C ARG A 348 -9.44 -26.03 23.83
N LYS A 349 -10.75 -26.22 23.77
CA LYS A 349 -11.71 -25.18 24.15
C LYS A 349 -11.43 -24.67 25.56
N ALA A 350 -11.43 -23.35 25.71
CA ALA A 350 -11.39 -22.74 27.04
C ALA A 350 -12.68 -23.11 27.78
N ARG A 351 -12.58 -23.47 29.06
CA ARG A 351 -13.76 -23.86 29.85
C ARG A 351 -14.34 -22.65 30.58
N THR A 352 -15.66 -22.56 30.56
CA THR A 352 -16.45 -21.63 31.37
C THR A 352 -17.39 -22.43 32.26
N LEU A 353 -17.64 -21.96 33.47
CA LEU A 353 -18.52 -22.63 34.43
C LEU A 353 -19.73 -21.76 34.74
N ALA A 354 -20.93 -22.21 34.38
CA ALA A 354 -22.18 -21.58 34.81
C ALA A 354 -22.69 -22.24 36.10
N LEU A 355 -22.73 -21.49 37.19
CA LEU A 355 -23.35 -21.88 38.44
C LEU A 355 -24.76 -21.32 38.52
N CYS A 356 -25.75 -22.18 38.73
CA CYS A 356 -27.16 -21.82 38.74
C CYS A 356 -27.95 -22.63 39.77
N GLU A 357 -29.16 -22.21 40.08
CA GLU A 357 -30.09 -22.99 40.92
C GLU A 357 -30.88 -24.01 40.08
N ASN A 358 -31.17 -23.66 38.82
CA ASN A 358 -31.84 -24.51 37.85
C ASN A 358 -30.96 -24.69 36.59
N LEU A 359 -30.61 -25.94 36.29
CA LEU A 359 -29.71 -26.32 35.19
C LEU A 359 -30.24 -25.94 33.79
N GLN A 360 -31.54 -25.63 33.65
CA GLN A 360 -32.12 -25.21 32.37
C GLN A 360 -31.95 -23.70 32.10
N THR A 361 -31.76 -22.89 33.14
CA THR A 361 -31.71 -21.43 33.02
C THR A 361 -30.56 -20.92 32.11
N PRO A 362 -29.32 -21.45 32.18
CA PRO A 362 -28.23 -20.99 31.32
C PRO A 362 -28.20 -21.66 29.94
N ARG A 363 -29.24 -22.38 29.49
CA ARG A 363 -29.20 -23.18 28.24
C ARG A 363 -28.90 -22.33 26.99
N ILE A 364 -29.55 -21.17 26.84
CA ILE A 364 -29.33 -20.27 25.69
C ILE A 364 -27.94 -19.63 25.77
N TRP A 365 -27.52 -19.20 26.96
CA TRP A 365 -26.17 -18.70 27.20
C TRP A 365 -25.09 -19.72 26.81
N ARG A 366 -25.24 -20.98 27.25
CA ARG A 366 -24.35 -22.08 26.88
C ARG A 366 -24.30 -22.25 25.37
N ALA A 367 -25.45 -22.31 24.70
CA ALA A 367 -25.51 -22.44 23.25
C ALA A 367 -24.78 -21.28 22.55
N ALA A 368 -24.91 -20.05 23.06
CA ALA A 368 -24.24 -18.88 22.52
C ALA A 368 -22.71 -18.94 22.68
N VAL A 369 -22.24 -19.29 23.89
CA VAL A 369 -20.81 -19.41 24.20
C VAL A 369 -20.15 -20.56 23.43
N GLU A 370 -20.88 -21.66 23.19
CA GLU A 370 -20.36 -22.83 22.47
C GLU A 370 -20.46 -22.69 20.94
N ALA A 371 -21.29 -21.77 20.41
CA ALA A 371 -21.55 -21.63 18.97
C ALA A 371 -20.31 -21.32 18.14
N VAL A 372 -19.40 -20.47 18.65
CA VAL A 372 -18.14 -20.12 17.97
C VAL A 372 -17.09 -21.22 18.10
N GLY A 373 -17.30 -22.20 18.98
CA GLY A 373 -16.38 -23.32 19.20
C GLY A 373 -15.09 -22.96 19.94
N ARG A 374 -14.95 -21.75 20.49
CA ARG A 374 -13.80 -21.31 21.32
C ARG A 374 -13.90 -21.81 22.77
N TYR A 375 -15.13 -21.86 23.28
CA TYR A 375 -15.40 -22.20 24.67
C TYR A 375 -16.25 -23.46 24.78
N ALA A 376 -16.08 -24.17 25.89
CA ALA A 376 -17.02 -25.17 26.40
C ALA A 376 -17.66 -24.61 27.68
N CYS A 377 -18.96 -24.78 27.85
CA CYS A 377 -19.66 -24.27 29.03
C CYS A 377 -20.23 -25.42 29.87
N ASP A 378 -19.60 -25.63 31.03
CA ASP A 378 -20.10 -26.58 32.02
C ASP A 378 -21.16 -25.91 32.88
N ILE A 379 -22.30 -26.59 33.07
CA ILE A 379 -23.39 -26.11 33.92
C ILE A 379 -23.41 -26.97 35.18
N ARG A 380 -23.36 -26.33 36.35
CA ARG A 380 -23.45 -27.00 37.65
C ARG A 380 -24.41 -26.26 38.58
N THR A 381 -24.93 -26.98 39.55
CA THR A 381 -25.66 -26.35 40.65
C THR A 381 -24.70 -25.56 41.54
N VAL A 382 -25.21 -24.54 42.24
CA VAL A 382 -24.43 -23.79 43.24
C VAL A 382 -23.81 -24.73 44.29
N ALA A 383 -24.57 -25.73 44.78
CA ALA A 383 -24.11 -26.71 45.75
C ALA A 383 -22.97 -27.62 45.23
N GLU A 384 -22.93 -27.91 43.93
CA GLU A 384 -21.81 -28.62 43.30
C GLU A 384 -20.60 -27.71 43.10
N GLY A 385 -20.83 -26.44 42.75
CA GLY A 385 -19.78 -25.43 42.65
C GLY A 385 -19.04 -25.22 43.96
N GLU A 386 -19.77 -25.21 45.08
CA GLU A 386 -19.21 -25.14 46.42
C GLU A 386 -18.36 -26.37 46.81
N LYS A 387 -18.44 -27.48 46.09
CA LYS A 387 -17.59 -28.66 46.32
C LYS A 387 -16.28 -28.64 45.52
N LEU A 388 -16.14 -27.73 44.54
CA LEU A 388 -14.94 -27.62 43.71
C LEU A 388 -13.73 -27.18 44.52
N THR A 389 -12.57 -27.76 44.24
CA THR A 389 -11.29 -27.31 44.80
C THR A 389 -10.76 -26.09 44.04
N ALA A 390 -9.74 -25.41 44.59
CA ALA A 390 -9.06 -24.33 43.88
C ALA A 390 -8.40 -24.81 42.57
N GLN A 391 -7.94 -26.07 42.54
CA GLN A 391 -7.39 -26.69 41.34
C GLN A 391 -8.47 -27.00 40.30
N ASP A 392 -9.68 -27.36 40.71
CA ASP A 392 -10.78 -27.54 39.76
C ASP A 392 -11.19 -26.19 39.14
N LEU A 393 -11.29 -25.14 39.97
CA LEU A 393 -11.66 -23.81 39.53
C LEU A 393 -10.62 -23.19 38.58
N SER A 394 -9.33 -23.46 38.79
CA SER A 394 -8.27 -22.96 37.91
C SER A 394 -8.32 -23.54 36.48
N THR A 395 -9.08 -24.62 36.25
CA THR A 395 -9.32 -25.15 34.91
C THR A 395 -10.30 -24.31 34.08
N TYR A 396 -11.06 -23.41 34.73
CA TYR A 396 -12.03 -22.53 34.10
C TYR A 396 -11.46 -21.13 33.90
N ARG A 397 -11.62 -20.60 32.69
CA ARG A 397 -11.25 -19.21 32.36
C ARG A 397 -12.21 -18.20 32.96
N SER A 398 -13.49 -18.57 33.07
CA SER A 398 -14.48 -17.76 33.75
C SER A 398 -15.54 -18.59 34.46
N VAL A 399 -16.09 -18.02 35.52
CA VAL A 399 -17.25 -18.51 36.26
C VAL A 399 -18.39 -17.52 36.09
N VAL A 400 -19.60 -18.00 35.83
CA VAL A 400 -20.81 -17.20 35.68
C VAL A 400 -21.81 -17.60 36.75
N LEU A 401 -22.13 -16.68 37.66
CA LEU A 401 -23.26 -16.83 38.58
C LEU A 401 -24.53 -16.48 37.81
N PHE A 402 -25.24 -17.51 37.35
CA PHE A 402 -26.36 -17.37 36.44
C PHE A 402 -27.69 -17.49 37.19
N GLN A 403 -28.30 -16.33 37.44
CA GLN A 403 -29.54 -16.16 38.21
C GLN A 403 -29.53 -16.83 39.59
N VAL A 404 -28.41 -16.75 40.30
CA VAL A 404 -28.32 -17.22 41.69
C VAL A 404 -29.03 -16.20 42.59
N ALA A 405 -30.05 -16.63 43.35
CA ALA A 405 -30.87 -15.71 44.12
C ALA A 405 -30.12 -15.17 45.35
N ALA A 406 -29.44 -16.06 46.06
CA ALA A 406 -28.68 -15.74 47.27
C ALA A 406 -27.41 -16.60 47.37
N PRO A 407 -26.27 -16.14 46.82
CA PRO A 407 -24.99 -16.83 46.95
C PRO A 407 -24.57 -16.95 48.42
N SER A 408 -24.04 -18.12 48.82
CA SER A 408 -23.60 -18.34 50.20
C SER A 408 -22.25 -17.64 50.48
N GLN A 409 -21.96 -17.41 51.77
CA GLN A 409 -20.65 -16.90 52.20
C GLN A 409 -19.50 -17.82 51.77
N ALA A 410 -19.71 -19.14 51.81
CA ALA A 410 -18.72 -20.14 51.41
C ALA A 410 -18.40 -20.06 49.91
N LEU A 411 -19.40 -19.79 49.07
CA LEU A 411 -19.19 -19.59 47.64
C LEU A 411 -18.37 -18.32 47.37
N TRP A 412 -18.68 -17.20 48.03
CA TRP A 412 -17.91 -15.96 47.86
C TRP A 412 -16.45 -16.12 48.26
N GLN A 413 -16.19 -16.72 49.43
CA GLN A 413 -14.83 -16.99 49.92
C GLN A 413 -14.03 -17.91 48.99
N LYS A 414 -14.72 -18.74 48.20
CA LYS A 414 -14.10 -19.63 47.21
C LYS A 414 -13.80 -18.92 45.89
N LEU A 415 -14.68 -18.03 45.44
CA LEU A 415 -14.48 -17.27 44.20
C LEU A 415 -13.45 -16.14 44.36
N GLU A 416 -13.31 -15.57 45.55
CA GLU A 416 -12.37 -14.46 45.79
C GLU A 416 -10.91 -14.78 45.41
N PRO A 417 -10.27 -15.86 45.90
CA PRO A 417 -8.91 -16.19 45.50
C PRO A 417 -8.82 -16.57 44.01
N TYR A 418 -9.85 -17.20 43.45
CA TYR A 418 -9.92 -17.52 42.02
C TYR A 418 -9.84 -16.24 41.17
N VAL A 419 -10.69 -15.25 41.45
CA VAL A 419 -10.68 -13.97 40.74
C VAL A 419 -9.37 -13.22 40.96
N LYS A 420 -8.90 -13.11 42.21
CA LYS A 420 -7.62 -12.43 42.53
C LYS A 420 -6.44 -13.00 41.73
N SER A 421 -6.45 -14.31 41.47
CA SER A 421 -5.42 -15.01 40.69
C SER A 421 -5.53 -14.87 39.17
N GLY A 422 -6.59 -14.23 38.66
CA GLY A 422 -6.78 -13.96 37.23
C GLY A 422 -8.03 -14.58 36.61
N GLY A 423 -8.84 -15.32 37.37
CA GLY A 423 -10.10 -15.88 36.89
C GLY A 423 -11.16 -14.81 36.61
N GLY A 424 -11.94 -14.97 35.55
CA GLY A 424 -13.05 -14.08 35.24
C GLY A 424 -14.34 -14.45 36.00
N LEU A 425 -15.11 -13.47 36.44
CA LEU A 425 -16.42 -13.69 37.07
C LEU A 425 -17.51 -12.89 36.35
N ALA A 426 -18.65 -13.51 36.05
CA ALA A 426 -19.85 -12.79 35.59
C ALA A 426 -21.02 -12.99 36.54
N LEU A 427 -21.76 -11.92 36.80
CA LEU A 427 -23.01 -11.91 37.56
C LEU A 427 -24.16 -11.63 36.59
N VAL A 428 -24.99 -12.64 36.35
CA VAL A 428 -26.20 -12.52 35.54
C VAL A 428 -27.41 -12.59 36.47
N PRO A 429 -28.12 -11.49 36.72
CA PRO A 429 -29.17 -11.46 37.71
C PRO A 429 -30.44 -12.16 37.21
N GLY A 430 -31.15 -12.84 38.10
CA GLY A 430 -32.51 -13.33 37.87
C GLY A 430 -33.55 -12.40 38.50
N PRO A 431 -34.85 -12.59 38.21
CA PRO A 431 -35.91 -11.83 38.87
C PRO A 431 -36.02 -12.11 40.38
N GLY A 432 -35.55 -13.28 40.82
CA GLY A 432 -35.55 -13.68 42.23
C GLY A 432 -34.30 -13.28 43.03
N LEU A 433 -33.40 -12.46 42.47
CA LEU A 433 -32.18 -12.02 43.16
C LEU A 433 -32.52 -11.29 44.47
N SER A 434 -31.77 -11.59 45.53
CA SER A 434 -31.88 -10.92 46.84
C SER A 434 -30.81 -9.83 46.98
N PRO A 435 -31.17 -8.54 46.98
CA PRO A 435 -30.22 -7.44 47.21
C PRO A 435 -29.39 -7.59 48.47
N VAL A 436 -30.00 -8.12 49.55
CA VAL A 436 -29.35 -8.31 50.84
C VAL A 436 -28.23 -9.35 50.75
N ALA A 437 -28.42 -10.43 49.98
CA ALA A 437 -27.40 -11.47 49.81
C ALA A 437 -26.19 -10.99 48.99
N TYR A 438 -26.37 -9.98 48.14
CA TYR A 438 -25.31 -9.33 47.38
C TYR A 438 -24.70 -8.10 48.08
N ALA A 439 -25.20 -7.76 49.27
CA ALA A 439 -24.72 -6.63 50.06
C ALA A 439 -23.83 -7.04 51.25
N THR A 440 -23.50 -8.33 51.42
CA THR A 440 -22.58 -8.78 52.48
C THR A 440 -21.15 -8.29 52.21
N PRO A 441 -20.29 -8.18 53.24
CA PRO A 441 -18.90 -7.76 53.06
C PRO A 441 -18.15 -8.60 52.03
N GLU A 442 -18.35 -9.93 52.01
CA GLU A 442 -17.71 -10.83 51.04
C GLU A 442 -18.24 -10.60 49.62
N ALA A 443 -19.55 -10.40 49.48
CA ALA A 443 -20.17 -10.10 48.18
C ALA A 443 -19.67 -8.77 47.61
N GLN A 444 -19.50 -7.74 48.45
CA GLN A 444 -19.04 -6.41 48.03
C GLN A 444 -17.61 -6.39 47.50
N ILE A 445 -16.77 -7.36 47.89
CA ILE A 445 -15.43 -7.51 47.31
C ILE A 445 -15.55 -7.80 45.82
N LEU A 446 -16.43 -8.74 45.45
CA LEU A 446 -16.55 -9.24 44.08
C LEU A 446 -17.68 -8.60 43.26
N SER A 447 -18.70 -8.02 43.88
CA SER A 447 -19.78 -7.39 43.14
C SER A 447 -19.37 -5.99 42.64
N PRO A 448 -19.42 -5.72 41.31
CA PRO A 448 -19.24 -4.38 40.75
C PRO A 448 -20.37 -3.41 41.11
N VAL A 449 -21.50 -3.92 41.57
CA VAL A 449 -22.73 -3.14 41.79
C VAL A 449 -23.43 -3.52 43.08
N ALA A 450 -24.14 -2.55 43.66
CA ALA A 450 -25.23 -2.80 44.59
C ALA A 450 -26.55 -2.90 43.80
N PHE A 451 -27.23 -4.04 43.90
CA PHE A 451 -28.56 -4.23 43.34
C PHE A 451 -29.59 -3.52 44.24
N LEU A 452 -30.48 -2.71 43.65
CA LEU A 452 -31.45 -1.91 44.41
C LEU A 452 -32.88 -2.47 44.27
N SER A 453 -33.42 -2.45 43.05
CA SER A 453 -34.80 -2.85 42.79
C SER A 453 -34.99 -3.35 41.36
N LEU A 454 -35.90 -4.31 41.16
CA LEU A 454 -36.28 -4.79 39.83
C LEU A 454 -37.29 -3.83 39.19
N GLU A 455 -36.92 -3.22 38.07
CA GLU A 455 -37.79 -2.35 37.26
C GLU A 455 -38.34 -3.12 36.06
N LYS A 456 -39.63 -2.94 35.76
CA LYS A 456 -40.31 -3.53 34.60
C LYS A 456 -40.99 -2.43 33.78
N THR A 457 -40.78 -2.45 32.47
CA THR A 457 -41.41 -1.53 31.53
C THR A 457 -42.90 -1.88 31.37
N PRO A 458 -43.82 -0.89 31.38
CA PRO A 458 -45.24 -1.11 31.15
C PRO A 458 -45.54 -1.87 29.85
N ALA A 459 -46.68 -2.55 29.81
CA ALA A 459 -47.15 -3.23 28.59
C ALA A 459 -47.38 -2.24 27.44
N GLY A 460 -47.01 -2.62 26.22
CA GLY A 460 -47.13 -1.77 25.03
C GLY A 460 -46.00 -0.74 24.84
N VAL A 461 -45.06 -0.64 25.78
CA VAL A 461 -43.90 0.25 25.70
C VAL A 461 -42.63 -0.57 25.56
N ILE A 462 -41.76 -0.18 24.61
CA ILE A 462 -40.43 -0.79 24.43
C ILE A 462 -39.54 -0.34 25.60
N GLY A 463 -38.82 -1.28 26.20
CA GLY A 463 -37.86 -0.96 27.25
C GLY A 463 -36.72 -0.04 26.78
N PRO A 464 -35.94 0.54 27.70
CA PRO A 464 -34.84 1.40 27.28
C PRO A 464 -33.81 0.63 26.47
N HIS A 465 -33.31 1.29 25.43
CA HIS A 465 -32.28 0.74 24.57
C HIS A 465 -30.94 0.71 25.28
N LEU A 466 -30.22 -0.38 25.08
CA LEU A 466 -28.82 -0.52 25.46
C LEU A 466 -27.95 0.25 24.46
N GLY A 467 -27.12 1.14 24.98
CA GLY A 467 -26.23 2.02 24.23
C GLY A 467 -25.12 2.58 25.11
N GLY A 468 -24.54 3.73 24.73
CA GLY A 468 -23.51 4.40 25.53
C GLY A 468 -22.29 3.53 25.84
N PHE A 469 -21.87 2.73 24.85
CA PHE A 469 -20.71 1.84 24.93
C PHE A 469 -19.43 2.66 25.11
N ASP A 470 -18.58 2.25 26.06
CA ASP A 470 -17.28 2.86 26.23
C ASP A 470 -16.38 2.54 25.03
N ASN A 471 -15.84 3.58 24.40
CA ASN A 471 -15.03 3.53 23.18
C ASN A 471 -13.63 2.95 23.43
N ALA A 472 -13.11 3.07 24.65
CA ALA A 472 -11.77 2.61 24.98
C ALA A 472 -11.77 1.18 25.55
N HIS A 473 -12.95 0.64 25.87
CA HIS A 473 -13.06 -0.63 26.57
C HIS A 473 -13.16 -1.82 25.60
N THR A 474 -12.27 -2.81 25.74
CA THR A 474 -12.07 -3.93 24.80
C THR A 474 -13.33 -4.76 24.52
N LEU A 475 -14.22 -4.92 25.52
CA LEU A 475 -15.49 -5.63 25.34
C LEU A 475 -16.48 -4.84 24.46
N THR A 476 -16.55 -3.52 24.64
CA THR A 476 -17.66 -2.70 24.15
C THR A 476 -17.32 -1.84 22.94
N ALA A 477 -16.04 -1.54 22.70
CA ALA A 477 -15.59 -0.72 21.58
C ALA A 477 -16.14 -1.21 20.21
N PRO A 478 -16.14 -2.53 19.92
CA PRO A 478 -16.58 -3.02 18.60
C PRO A 478 -18.09 -2.86 18.37
N PHE A 479 -18.91 -2.89 19.43
CA PHE A 479 -20.35 -2.67 19.31
C PHE A 479 -20.68 -1.27 18.81
N LYS A 480 -19.86 -0.26 19.11
CA LYS A 480 -20.07 1.08 18.56
C LYS A 480 -19.82 1.11 17.06
N ASP A 481 -18.70 0.55 16.61
CA ASP A 481 -18.34 0.53 15.19
C ASP A 481 -19.37 -0.26 14.38
N TRP A 482 -19.88 -1.35 14.95
CA TRP A 482 -20.93 -2.18 14.34
C TRP A 482 -22.31 -1.52 14.34
N ILE A 483 -22.66 -0.75 15.37
CA ILE A 483 -23.90 0.06 15.36
C ILE A 483 -23.82 1.16 14.28
N ALA A 484 -22.61 1.62 13.93
CA ALA A 484 -22.38 2.62 12.89
C ALA A 484 -22.19 2.03 11.47
N SER A 485 -21.99 0.72 11.32
CA SER A 485 -21.79 0.05 10.03
C SER A 485 -23.11 -0.47 9.41
N THR A 486 -23.05 -1.00 8.19
CA THR A 486 -24.20 -1.63 7.49
C THR A 486 -24.40 -3.11 7.82
N ASP A 487 -23.50 -3.72 8.59
CA ASP A 487 -23.45 -5.15 8.93
C ASP A 487 -22.62 -5.31 10.23
N PRO A 488 -23.07 -6.08 11.25
CA PRO A 488 -24.33 -6.84 11.35
C PRO A 488 -25.59 -6.03 11.58
N ASP A 489 -26.70 -6.73 11.84
CA ASP A 489 -28.08 -6.26 12.10
C ASP A 489 -28.27 -5.10 13.10
N PHE A 490 -27.20 -4.62 13.73
CA PHE A 490 -27.13 -3.57 14.75
C PHE A 490 -27.52 -2.16 14.31
N ASN A 491 -27.49 -1.87 13.01
CA ASN A 491 -27.88 -0.55 12.50
C ASN A 491 -29.40 -0.44 12.27
N ARG A 492 -30.14 -1.55 12.28
CA ARG A 492 -31.60 -1.51 12.09
C ARG A 492 -32.28 -0.99 13.37
N PRO A 493 -32.97 0.17 13.33
CA PRO A 493 -33.58 0.75 14.53
C PRO A 493 -34.51 -0.20 15.28
N GLU A 494 -35.24 -1.04 14.55
CA GLU A 494 -36.17 -2.04 15.07
C GLU A 494 -35.50 -3.23 15.78
N LEU A 495 -34.21 -3.49 15.52
CA LEU A 495 -33.45 -4.59 16.12
C LEU A 495 -32.51 -4.14 17.24
N ARG A 496 -32.48 -2.84 17.56
CA ARG A 496 -31.59 -2.31 18.59
C ARG A 496 -31.81 -3.00 19.93
N PRO A 497 -30.74 -3.39 20.64
CA PRO A 497 -30.88 -4.10 21.91
C PRO A 497 -31.62 -3.22 22.94
N PHE A 498 -32.61 -3.80 23.63
CA PHE A 498 -33.37 -3.16 24.71
C PHE A 498 -33.74 -4.16 25.80
N ALA A 499 -34.01 -3.66 27.00
CA ALA A 499 -34.44 -4.48 28.15
C ALA A 499 -35.80 -4.03 28.69
N ASN A 500 -36.81 -4.89 28.61
CA ASN A 500 -38.14 -4.67 29.20
C ASN A 500 -38.15 -4.85 30.72
N GLY A 501 -37.19 -5.57 31.30
CA GLY A 501 -37.05 -5.69 32.75
C GLY A 501 -35.58 -5.78 33.15
N ARG A 502 -35.21 -5.01 34.17
CA ARG A 502 -33.82 -4.86 34.60
C ARG A 502 -33.73 -4.47 36.07
N TRP A 503 -32.65 -4.84 36.73
CA TRP A 503 -32.32 -4.35 38.04
C TRP A 503 -31.76 -2.93 37.95
N LYS A 504 -32.34 -2.02 38.72
CA LYS A 504 -31.70 -0.76 39.07
C LYS A 504 -30.50 -1.06 39.95
N VAL A 505 -29.34 -0.53 39.58
CA VAL A 505 -28.07 -0.78 40.25
C VAL A 505 -27.33 0.51 40.55
N GLN A 506 -26.51 0.47 41.60
CA GLN A 506 -25.53 1.50 41.91
C GLN A 506 -24.12 0.92 41.77
N PRO A 507 -23.28 1.42 40.83
CA PRO A 507 -21.89 0.99 40.71
C PRO A 507 -21.13 1.23 42.03
N GLY A 508 -20.33 0.25 42.42
CA GLY A 508 -19.48 0.34 43.60
C GLY A 508 -18.24 1.23 43.36
N PRO A 509 -17.45 1.49 44.42
CA PRO A 509 -16.14 2.12 44.25
C PRO A 509 -15.26 1.25 43.33
N GLU A 510 -14.39 1.88 42.55
CA GLU A 510 -13.46 1.22 41.61
C GLU A 510 -14.14 0.40 40.50
N SER A 511 -15.45 0.63 40.28
CA SER A 511 -16.21 -0.04 39.22
C SER A 511 -16.40 0.89 38.01
N LEU A 512 -16.35 0.33 36.82
CA LEU A 512 -16.49 1.04 35.54
C LEU A 512 -17.79 0.66 34.86
N THR A 513 -18.63 1.63 34.50
CA THR A 513 -19.83 1.37 33.69
C THR A 513 -19.46 1.35 32.21
N VAL A 514 -19.48 0.17 31.60
CA VAL A 514 -18.99 -0.07 30.23
C VAL A 514 -20.11 -0.03 29.18
N ALA A 515 -21.37 -0.25 29.58
CA ALA A 515 -22.55 -0.04 28.75
C ALA A 515 -23.71 0.55 29.57
N ARG A 516 -24.59 1.31 28.93
CA ARG A 516 -25.64 2.12 29.56
C ARG A 516 -26.99 1.95 28.90
N TYR A 517 -28.07 2.09 29.65
CA TYR A 517 -29.41 2.29 29.10
C TYR A 517 -29.69 3.77 28.90
N MET A 518 -30.31 4.11 27.77
CA MET A 518 -30.77 5.47 27.49
C MET A 518 -32.25 5.61 27.88
N ILE A 519 -32.54 6.43 28.90
CA ILE A 519 -33.90 6.63 29.44
C ILE A 519 -34.17 8.14 29.51
N GLU A 520 -35.05 8.66 28.65
CA GLU A 520 -35.49 10.07 28.68
C GLU A 520 -34.32 11.09 28.78
N GLY A 521 -33.22 10.82 28.08
CA GLY A 521 -32.01 11.67 28.08
C GLY A 521 -31.07 11.47 29.27
N LYS A 522 -31.35 10.50 30.16
CA LYS A 522 -30.47 10.06 31.24
C LYS A 522 -29.85 8.70 30.94
N GLU A 523 -28.65 8.50 31.46
CA GLU A 523 -27.92 7.24 31.36
C GLU A 523 -28.06 6.44 32.66
N GLU A 524 -28.47 5.18 32.56
CA GLU A 524 -28.43 4.23 33.67
C GLU A 524 -27.42 3.10 33.37
N PRO A 525 -26.72 2.53 34.37
CA PRO A 525 -25.79 1.44 34.14
C PRO A 525 -26.49 0.17 33.62
N ALA A 526 -25.94 -0.44 32.57
CA ALA A 526 -26.45 -1.68 32.00
C ALA A 526 -25.48 -2.86 32.14
N LEU A 527 -24.19 -2.59 32.00
CA LEU A 527 -23.09 -3.52 32.21
C LEU A 527 -22.00 -2.78 32.99
N VAL A 528 -21.59 -3.35 34.12
CA VAL A 528 -20.60 -2.75 35.02
C VAL A 528 -19.47 -3.72 35.25
N GLU A 529 -18.25 -3.22 35.19
CA GLU A 529 -17.02 -3.95 35.39
C GLU A 529 -16.38 -3.59 36.72
N LYS A 530 -15.70 -4.54 37.36
CA LYS A 530 -14.74 -4.30 38.45
C LYS A 530 -13.52 -5.20 38.26
N THR A 531 -12.32 -4.66 38.49
CA THR A 531 -11.08 -5.44 38.51
C THR A 531 -10.69 -5.76 39.95
N VAL A 532 -10.36 -7.03 40.23
CA VAL A 532 -9.91 -7.47 41.57
C VAL A 532 -8.68 -8.36 41.41
N GLY A 533 -7.53 -7.91 41.90
CA GLY A 533 -6.26 -8.58 41.65
C GLY A 533 -5.93 -8.60 40.16
N LEU A 534 -5.75 -9.80 39.59
CA LEU A 534 -5.56 -9.99 38.15
C LEU A 534 -6.85 -10.33 37.38
N GLY A 535 -7.99 -10.50 38.07
CA GLY A 535 -9.25 -10.93 37.46
C GLY A 535 -10.20 -9.79 37.15
N HIS A 536 -11.08 -10.01 36.17
CA HIS A 536 -12.15 -9.08 35.78
C HIS A 536 -13.50 -9.65 36.20
N ILE A 537 -14.39 -8.76 36.63
CA ILE A 537 -15.73 -9.10 37.05
C ILE A 537 -16.74 -8.26 36.26
N LEU A 538 -17.71 -8.91 35.63
CA LEU A 538 -18.80 -8.26 34.92
C LEU A 538 -20.13 -8.47 35.66
N ALA A 539 -20.91 -7.41 35.82
CA ALA A 539 -22.28 -7.48 36.31
C ALA A 539 -23.25 -6.98 35.24
N PHE A 540 -24.09 -7.91 34.77
CA PHE A 540 -25.25 -7.60 33.95
C PHE A 540 -26.41 -7.12 34.85
N THR A 541 -27.36 -6.43 34.25
CA THR A 541 -28.52 -5.85 34.97
C THR A 541 -29.85 -6.49 34.56
N THR A 542 -29.89 -7.26 33.47
CA THR A 542 -31.07 -7.98 32.99
C THR A 542 -30.81 -9.49 33.00
N PRO A 543 -31.84 -10.34 33.18
CA PRO A 543 -31.75 -11.77 32.89
C PRO A 543 -31.27 -12.04 31.46
N LEU A 544 -30.45 -13.08 31.27
CA LEU A 544 -29.92 -13.49 29.97
C LEU A 544 -30.32 -14.94 29.59
N ASP A 545 -31.37 -15.48 30.17
CA ASP A 545 -31.87 -16.84 29.93
C ASP A 545 -32.83 -16.95 28.73
N GLY A 546 -33.21 -15.82 28.12
CA GLY A 546 -34.23 -15.74 27.08
C GLY A 546 -35.64 -16.10 27.58
N SER A 547 -35.89 -15.99 28.88
CA SER A 547 -37.20 -16.26 29.45
C SER A 547 -38.21 -15.15 29.14
N ILE A 548 -39.48 -15.53 29.26
CA ILE A 548 -40.63 -14.67 29.06
C ILE A 548 -41.03 -14.06 30.41
N MET A 549 -41.12 -12.74 30.45
CA MET A 549 -41.77 -11.94 31.48
C MET A 549 -43.31 -11.99 31.30
N GLU A 550 -44.07 -11.28 32.12
CA GLU A 550 -45.53 -11.19 32.02
C GLU A 550 -46.01 -10.76 30.61
N GLY A 551 -47.12 -11.38 30.16
CA GLY A 551 -47.81 -10.99 28.92
C GLY A 551 -47.11 -11.41 27.62
N ASN A 552 -46.39 -12.54 27.61
CA ASN A 552 -45.67 -13.06 26.44
C ASN A 552 -44.55 -12.13 25.93
N ARG A 553 -44.01 -11.26 26.80
CA ARG A 553 -42.90 -10.36 26.49
C ARG A 553 -41.61 -10.93 27.05
N PHE A 554 -40.52 -10.90 26.29
CA PHE A 554 -39.21 -11.28 26.82
C PHE A 554 -38.63 -10.19 27.74
N TRP A 555 -37.73 -10.58 28.66
CA TRP A 555 -37.00 -9.64 29.52
C TRP A 555 -36.16 -8.63 28.73
N ASN A 556 -35.64 -9.05 27.58
CA ASN A 556 -34.93 -8.25 26.59
C ASN A 556 -35.09 -8.89 25.20
N ASN A 557 -34.68 -8.19 24.15
CA ASN A 557 -34.69 -8.70 22.78
C ASN A 557 -33.35 -9.32 22.32
N PHE A 558 -32.44 -9.65 23.26
CA PHE A 558 -31.06 -10.02 22.89
C PHE A 558 -30.97 -11.36 22.15
N TRP A 559 -31.99 -12.23 22.26
CA TRP A 559 -31.98 -13.60 21.73
C TRP A 559 -32.99 -13.85 20.61
N GLN A 560 -33.79 -12.84 20.25
CA GLN A 560 -34.97 -13.01 19.43
C GLN A 560 -34.72 -12.57 17.99
N ASP A 561 -34.42 -11.28 17.83
CA ASP A 561 -34.51 -10.62 16.53
C ASP A 561 -33.14 -10.17 16.00
N SER A 562 -32.06 -10.45 16.74
CA SER A 562 -30.70 -10.10 16.33
C SER A 562 -29.62 -11.07 16.79
N SER A 563 -28.44 -10.94 16.18
CA SER A 563 -27.21 -11.61 16.59
C SER A 563 -26.60 -11.05 17.89
N PHE A 564 -27.21 -10.02 18.50
CA PHE A 564 -26.65 -9.28 19.62
C PHE A 564 -26.29 -10.14 20.83
N GLY A 565 -27.22 -10.96 21.33
CA GLY A 565 -26.99 -11.79 22.52
C GLY A 565 -25.91 -12.83 22.30
N LEU A 566 -25.82 -13.38 21.08
CA LEU A 566 -24.77 -14.32 20.68
C LEU A 566 -23.39 -13.66 20.78
N ILE A 567 -23.23 -12.49 20.15
CA ILE A 567 -21.96 -11.76 20.15
C ILE A 567 -21.62 -11.23 21.55
N LEU A 568 -22.61 -10.74 22.31
CA LEU A 568 -22.41 -10.28 23.68
C LEU A 568 -21.90 -11.39 24.60
N ALA A 569 -22.48 -12.60 24.53
CA ALA A 569 -22.05 -13.74 25.34
C ALA A 569 -20.61 -14.18 24.98
N ASP A 570 -20.31 -14.31 23.70
CA ASP A 570 -18.97 -14.65 23.20
C ASP A 570 -17.93 -13.59 23.62
N ARG A 571 -18.22 -12.31 23.42
CA ARG A 571 -17.35 -11.20 23.82
C ARG A 571 -17.15 -11.10 25.33
N ALA A 572 -18.20 -11.33 26.12
CA ALA A 572 -18.08 -11.36 27.57
C ALA A 572 -17.16 -12.50 28.03
N CYS A 573 -17.27 -13.69 27.43
CA CYS A 573 -16.38 -14.81 27.73
C CYS A 573 -14.94 -14.56 27.28
N GLN A 574 -14.72 -13.92 26.13
CA GLN A 574 -13.40 -13.47 25.68
C GLN A 574 -12.77 -12.49 26.66
N TYR A 575 -13.51 -11.45 27.02
CA TYR A 575 -13.04 -10.45 27.97
C TYR A 575 -12.70 -11.05 29.34
N LEU A 576 -13.64 -11.83 29.92
CA LEU A 576 -13.44 -12.49 31.21
C LEU A 576 -12.32 -13.53 31.18
N GLY A 577 -12.18 -14.25 30.06
CA GLY A 577 -11.09 -15.22 29.83
C GLY A 577 -9.76 -14.58 29.47
N ARG A 578 -9.74 -13.24 29.29
CA ARG A 578 -8.62 -12.43 28.85
C ARG A 578 -8.05 -12.89 27.51
N GLU A 579 -8.94 -13.35 26.63
CA GLU A 579 -8.64 -13.55 25.22
C GLU A 579 -8.91 -12.22 24.52
N GLU A 580 -7.85 -11.54 24.08
CA GLU A 580 -8.02 -10.42 23.16
C GLU A 580 -8.37 -10.96 21.76
N THR A 581 -9.08 -10.11 21.02
CA THR A 581 -9.82 -10.31 19.76
C THR A 581 -9.13 -11.18 18.70
N GLU A 582 -9.93 -11.68 17.75
CA GLU A 582 -9.53 -12.50 16.58
C GLU A 582 -8.10 -12.27 16.09
N ALA A 583 -7.16 -13.02 16.68
CA ALA A 583 -5.76 -12.88 16.34
C ALA A 583 -5.57 -13.17 14.84
N GLN A 584 -5.23 -12.13 14.09
CA GLN A 584 -4.97 -12.23 12.67
C GLN A 584 -3.60 -12.87 12.46
N TRP A 585 -3.55 -14.15 12.10
CA TRP A 585 -2.30 -14.86 11.82
C TRP A 585 -1.96 -14.93 10.33
N GLN A 586 -2.73 -14.24 9.50
CA GLN A 586 -2.57 -14.19 8.04
C GLN A 586 -2.55 -12.74 7.58
N PHE A 587 -1.41 -12.32 7.02
CA PHE A 587 -1.19 -10.96 6.53
C PHE A 587 -0.90 -10.98 5.04
N ILE A 588 -1.11 -9.82 4.41
CA ILE A 588 -0.80 -9.58 3.00
C ILE A 588 0.38 -8.62 2.95
N SER A 589 1.35 -8.93 2.11
CA SER A 589 2.52 -8.09 1.86
C SER A 589 2.09 -6.66 1.49
N GLY A 590 2.74 -5.66 2.10
CA GLY A 590 2.43 -4.25 1.91
C GLY A 590 1.37 -3.67 2.83
N GLN A 591 0.63 -4.52 3.56
CA GLN A 591 -0.25 -4.05 4.64
C GLN A 591 0.52 -3.97 5.96
N PRO A 592 0.10 -3.11 6.91
CA PRO A 592 0.70 -3.08 8.23
C PRO A 592 0.57 -4.42 8.96
N THR A 593 1.71 -5.09 9.20
CA THR A 593 1.76 -6.34 9.96
C THR A 593 1.73 -6.01 11.46
N MET A 594 0.56 -6.18 12.08
CA MET A 594 0.33 -5.96 13.51
C MET A 594 0.14 -7.31 14.20
N VAL A 595 1.14 -7.75 14.96
CA VAL A 595 1.12 -9.06 15.65
C VAL A 595 0.74 -8.85 17.10
N GLU A 596 -0.26 -9.59 17.57
CA GLU A 596 -0.64 -9.60 18.98
C GLU A 596 0.39 -10.34 19.84
N LEU A 597 0.69 -9.78 21.02
CA LEU A 597 1.64 -10.35 21.96
C LEU A 597 0.88 -11.07 23.08
N PRO A 598 1.30 -12.29 23.47
CA PRO A 598 0.69 -12.97 24.61
C PRO A 598 0.96 -12.22 25.91
N LEU A 599 0.17 -12.51 26.96
CA LEU A 599 0.42 -11.94 28.29
C LEU A 599 1.80 -12.40 28.84
N PRO A 600 2.50 -11.53 29.58
CA PRO A 600 3.80 -11.86 30.19
C PRO A 600 3.68 -13.04 31.19
N PRO A 601 4.77 -13.79 31.47
CA PRO A 601 6.17 -13.36 31.32
C PRO A 601 6.85 -13.80 30.01
N TRP A 602 7.28 -12.81 29.22
CA TRP A 602 8.22 -12.93 28.10
C TRP A 602 9.41 -11.99 28.31
N ARG A 603 10.54 -12.24 27.65
CA ARG A 603 11.77 -11.43 27.78
C ARG A 603 12.11 -10.71 26.48
N THR A 604 12.53 -9.45 26.59
CA THR A 604 12.96 -8.62 25.45
C THR A 604 14.50 -8.53 25.36
N PRO A 605 15.07 -8.21 24.20
CA PRO A 605 14.40 -7.99 22.92
C PRO A 605 13.83 -9.29 22.33
N PHE A 606 12.88 -9.16 21.41
CA PHE A 606 12.38 -10.28 20.65
C PHE A 606 13.21 -10.50 19.39
N GLU A 607 13.23 -11.74 18.91
CA GLU A 607 13.84 -12.14 17.65
C GLU A 607 12.75 -12.58 16.68
N LEU A 608 12.61 -11.83 15.58
CA LEU A 608 11.76 -12.15 14.45
C LEU A 608 12.55 -13.01 13.47
N SER A 609 11.97 -14.16 13.09
CA SER A 609 12.53 -15.08 12.12
C SER A 609 11.50 -15.32 11.00
N GLY A 610 11.97 -15.28 9.75
CA GLY A 610 11.16 -15.40 8.55
C GLY A 610 11.96 -15.05 7.29
N PRO A 611 11.36 -15.17 6.09
CA PRO A 611 12.04 -14.86 4.84
C PRO A 611 12.33 -13.35 4.69
N GLY A 612 13.40 -13.04 3.95
CA GLY A 612 13.74 -11.67 3.56
C GLY A 612 14.40 -10.79 4.60
N LEU A 613 14.49 -11.23 5.86
CA LEU A 613 15.03 -10.43 6.95
C LEU A 613 16.56 -10.34 6.90
N THR A 614 17.09 -9.13 7.02
CA THR A 614 18.51 -8.88 7.28
C THR A 614 18.83 -9.06 8.77
N ALA A 615 20.11 -9.24 9.12
CA ALA A 615 20.54 -9.44 10.52
C ALA A 615 20.16 -8.29 11.47
N THR A 616 19.92 -7.08 10.94
CA THR A 616 19.46 -5.93 11.72
C THR A 616 17.95 -5.86 11.89
N GLU A 617 17.19 -6.54 11.03
CA GLU A 617 15.72 -6.54 11.03
C GLU A 617 15.11 -7.65 11.90
N THR A 618 15.95 -8.60 12.34
CA THR A 618 15.52 -9.71 13.21
C THR A 618 15.29 -9.26 14.65
N VAL A 619 15.96 -8.22 15.15
CA VAL A 619 15.82 -7.79 16.55
C VAL A 619 14.73 -6.72 16.66
N VAL A 620 13.66 -7.03 17.39
CA VAL A 620 12.52 -6.11 17.61
C VAL A 620 12.22 -5.94 19.08
N SER A 621 11.84 -4.73 19.49
CA SER A 621 11.51 -4.42 20.88
C SER A 621 10.12 -3.78 20.95
N PRO A 622 9.17 -4.37 21.70
CA PRO A 622 7.87 -3.76 21.91
C PRO A 622 8.02 -2.50 22.77
N LYS A 623 7.09 -1.56 22.64
CA LYS A 623 6.94 -0.46 23.60
C LYS A 623 6.51 -1.03 24.96
N ALA A 624 6.89 -0.38 26.06
CA ALA A 624 6.49 -0.81 27.39
C ALA A 624 4.96 -0.89 27.51
N GLY A 625 4.43 -2.05 27.94
CA GLY A 625 2.99 -2.29 28.06
C GLY A 625 2.23 -2.51 26.75
N ALA A 626 2.92 -2.63 25.60
CA ALA A 626 2.26 -2.90 24.33
C ALA A 626 1.66 -4.31 24.27
N THR A 627 0.41 -4.42 23.81
CA THR A 627 -0.29 -5.68 23.51
C THR A 627 -0.16 -6.10 22.05
N THR A 628 0.35 -5.20 21.20
CA THR A 628 0.61 -5.45 19.77
C THR A 628 2.00 -4.97 19.37
N LEU A 629 2.55 -5.60 18.33
CA LEU A 629 3.86 -5.30 17.76
C LEU A 629 3.72 -5.03 16.26
N PHE A 630 4.14 -3.83 15.83
CA PHE A 630 4.21 -3.46 14.43
C PHE A 630 5.51 -3.95 13.80
N LEU A 631 5.41 -4.70 12.70
CA LEU A 631 6.54 -5.34 12.00
C LEU A 631 6.63 -4.88 10.53
N PRO A 632 7.08 -3.64 10.25
CA PRO A 632 7.16 -3.11 8.88
C PRO A 632 8.18 -3.83 7.99
N GLN A 633 9.16 -4.53 8.57
CA GLN A 633 10.17 -5.31 7.85
C GLN A 633 9.65 -6.67 7.35
N ALA A 634 8.53 -7.15 7.89
CA ALA A 634 7.95 -8.44 7.49
C ALA A 634 7.11 -8.24 6.23
N VAL A 635 7.75 -8.40 5.07
CA VAL A 635 7.15 -8.12 3.75
C VAL A 635 7.20 -9.33 2.82
N GLU A 636 8.21 -10.17 2.92
CA GLU A 636 8.36 -11.34 2.05
C GLU A 636 7.30 -12.42 2.34
N PRO A 637 6.71 -13.06 1.33
CA PRO A 637 5.78 -14.16 1.53
C PRO A 637 6.43 -15.35 2.24
N GLY A 638 5.79 -15.82 3.30
CA GLY A 638 6.23 -17.01 4.02
C GLY A 638 5.73 -17.08 5.45
N HIS A 639 6.30 -18.05 6.15
CA HIS A 639 6.04 -18.29 7.56
C HIS A 639 6.98 -17.44 8.43
N TYR A 640 6.41 -16.79 9.44
CA TYR A 640 7.13 -15.99 10.41
C TYR A 640 6.90 -16.49 11.83
N GLN A 641 7.94 -16.35 12.66
CA GLN A 641 7.89 -16.62 14.10
C GLN A 641 8.55 -15.47 14.87
N LEU A 642 8.01 -15.21 16.06
CA LEU A 642 8.56 -14.25 17.01
C LEU A 642 9.00 -15.01 18.26
N LEU A 643 10.26 -14.86 18.63
CA LEU A 643 10.93 -15.52 19.76
C LEU A 643 11.25 -14.48 20.84
N ASP A 644 11.15 -14.86 22.11
CA ASP A 644 11.63 -14.05 23.22
C ASP A 644 13.15 -14.17 23.41
N ALA A 645 13.74 -13.37 24.30
CA ALA A 645 15.19 -13.36 24.54
C ALA A 645 15.76 -14.70 25.09
N VAL A 646 14.91 -15.65 25.47
CA VAL A 646 15.28 -17.01 25.89
C VAL A 646 14.96 -18.04 24.80
N GLN A 647 14.77 -17.58 23.55
CA GLN A 647 14.42 -18.42 22.39
C GLN A 647 13.08 -19.15 22.56
N ARG A 648 12.17 -18.61 23.38
CA ARG A 648 10.82 -19.15 23.51
C ARG A 648 9.90 -18.49 22.50
N PRO A 649 9.19 -19.25 21.66
CA PRO A 649 8.25 -18.65 20.73
C PRO A 649 7.05 -18.02 21.43
N ILE A 650 6.69 -16.82 20.98
CA ILE A 650 5.60 -16.01 21.54
C ILE A 650 4.49 -15.71 20.52
N ALA A 651 4.80 -15.67 19.23
CA ALA A 651 3.81 -15.46 18.18
C ALA A 651 4.22 -16.11 16.85
N TYR A 652 3.21 -16.45 16.04
CA TYR A 652 3.38 -17.07 14.73
C TYR A 652 2.35 -16.51 13.77
N PHE A 653 2.77 -16.28 12.53
CA PHE A 653 1.91 -15.77 11.48
C PHE A 653 2.48 -16.10 10.11
N SER A 654 1.67 -15.86 9.08
CA SER A 654 2.04 -16.07 7.69
C SER A 654 1.77 -14.82 6.88
N ILE A 655 2.65 -14.50 5.94
CA ILE A 655 2.51 -13.41 4.98
C ILE A 655 2.37 -14.00 3.58
N ASN A 656 1.45 -13.46 2.78
CA ASN A 656 1.29 -13.81 1.37
C ASN A 656 1.46 -12.59 0.47
N LEU A 657 1.74 -12.83 -0.82
CA LEU A 657 1.63 -11.79 -1.84
C LEU A 657 0.20 -11.23 -1.87
N ASN A 658 0.09 -9.97 -2.25
CA ASN A 658 -1.20 -9.41 -2.58
C ASN A 658 -1.75 -10.12 -3.83
N PRO A 659 -2.98 -10.66 -3.83
CA PRO A 659 -3.55 -11.35 -4.99
C PRO A 659 -3.63 -10.48 -6.25
N LYS A 660 -3.52 -9.15 -6.12
CA LYS A 660 -3.42 -8.24 -7.26
C LYS A 660 -2.03 -8.23 -7.89
N GLU A 661 -0.97 -8.38 -7.10
CA GLU A 661 0.41 -8.45 -7.58
C GLU A 661 0.72 -9.77 -8.28
N THR A 662 -0.17 -10.77 -8.18
CA THR A 662 -0.07 -12.02 -8.93
C THR A 662 -0.82 -12.00 -10.25
N ARG A 663 -1.53 -10.92 -10.58
CA ARG A 663 -2.30 -10.80 -11.82
C ARG A 663 -1.42 -10.31 -12.97
N LEU A 664 -1.45 -11.07 -14.06
CA LEU A 664 -0.77 -10.71 -15.30
C LEU A 664 -1.64 -9.89 -16.27
N ASP A 665 -2.79 -9.39 -15.80
CA ASP A 665 -3.65 -8.50 -16.55
C ASP A 665 -2.88 -7.19 -16.86
N ARG A 666 -2.84 -6.78 -18.12
CA ARG A 666 -2.01 -5.66 -18.60
C ARG A 666 -2.85 -4.44 -18.96
N VAL A 667 -2.32 -3.26 -18.71
CA VAL A 667 -2.84 -1.97 -19.21
C VAL A 667 -2.69 -1.95 -20.73
N ALA A 668 -3.73 -1.51 -21.45
CA ALA A 668 -3.70 -1.40 -22.91
C ALA A 668 -2.61 -0.43 -23.40
N LEU A 669 -2.03 -0.69 -24.58
CA LEU A 669 -0.93 0.11 -25.11
C LEU A 669 -1.37 1.57 -25.33
N GLU A 670 -2.58 1.76 -25.85
CA GLU A 670 -3.17 3.06 -26.13
C GLU A 670 -3.34 3.88 -24.85
N GLU A 671 -3.65 3.25 -23.72
CA GLU A 671 -3.79 3.93 -22.43
C GLU A 671 -2.44 4.49 -21.96
N VAL A 672 -1.37 3.69 -22.06
CA VAL A 672 -0.01 4.15 -21.72
C VAL A 672 0.42 5.30 -22.64
N GLU A 673 0.19 5.18 -23.95
CA GLU A 673 0.51 6.23 -24.92
C GLU A 673 -0.32 7.51 -24.74
N ASN A 674 -1.58 7.42 -24.30
CA ASN A 674 -2.40 8.59 -24.01
C ASN A 674 -1.81 9.47 -22.89
N ILE A 675 -1.01 8.89 -22.01
CA ILE A 675 -0.38 9.59 -20.88
C ILE A 675 1.04 10.02 -21.19
N LEU A 676 1.85 9.12 -21.76
CA LEU A 676 3.27 9.37 -22.04
C LEU A 676 3.51 10.03 -23.40
N GLY A 677 2.50 10.06 -24.27
CA GLY A 677 2.57 10.57 -25.64
C GLY A 677 2.51 9.45 -26.68
N LYS A 678 1.93 9.75 -27.83
CA LYS A 678 1.79 8.80 -28.95
C LYS A 678 3.16 8.29 -29.39
N GLY A 679 3.31 6.97 -29.55
CA GLY A 679 4.57 6.34 -29.95
C GLY A 679 5.65 6.28 -28.87
N SER A 680 5.30 6.51 -27.60
CA SER A 680 6.23 6.41 -26.46
C SER A 680 6.51 4.97 -26.01
N VAL A 681 5.64 4.01 -26.36
CA VAL A 681 5.80 2.60 -26.01
C VAL A 681 6.65 1.88 -27.06
N VAL A 682 7.67 1.17 -26.59
CA VAL A 682 8.61 0.40 -27.39
C VAL A 682 8.43 -1.09 -27.03
N PRO A 683 7.85 -1.91 -27.94
CA PRO A 683 7.64 -3.33 -27.70
C PRO A 683 8.96 -4.12 -27.76
N LEU A 684 8.97 -5.27 -27.10
CA LEU A 684 10.08 -6.22 -27.06
C LEU A 684 10.37 -6.80 -28.45
N GLY A 685 11.66 -6.86 -28.85
CA GLY A 685 12.11 -7.76 -29.92
C GLY A 685 12.93 -7.19 -31.08
N LYS A 686 13.21 -5.88 -31.15
CA LYS A 686 14.05 -5.33 -32.24
C LYS A 686 15.02 -4.26 -31.73
N LYS A 687 16.33 -4.58 -31.77
CA LYS A 687 17.44 -3.62 -31.55
C LYS A 687 17.30 -2.33 -32.37
N ALA A 688 16.63 -2.39 -33.52
CA ALA A 688 16.40 -1.25 -34.39
C ALA A 688 15.38 -0.24 -33.85
N ASP A 689 14.51 -0.63 -32.90
CA ASP A 689 13.34 0.18 -32.55
C ASP A 689 13.64 1.24 -31.48
N LEU A 690 14.53 1.01 -30.51
CA LEU A 690 14.81 2.00 -29.45
C LEU A 690 15.48 3.26 -30.02
N ASN A 691 16.54 3.10 -30.81
CA ASN A 691 17.21 4.22 -31.47
C ASN A 691 16.32 4.91 -32.52
N ALA A 692 15.51 4.13 -33.26
CA ALA A 692 14.54 4.71 -34.18
C ALA A 692 13.46 5.53 -33.43
N LYS A 693 12.99 5.04 -32.28
CA LYS A 693 11.98 5.72 -31.46
C LYS A 693 12.52 6.94 -30.74
N ILE A 694 13.76 6.91 -30.27
CA ILE A 694 14.43 8.12 -29.78
C ILE A 694 14.50 9.17 -30.89
N LYS A 695 14.87 8.78 -32.13
CA LYS A 695 14.90 9.70 -33.28
C LYS A 695 13.52 10.25 -33.67
N GLU A 696 12.48 9.44 -33.58
CA GLU A 696 11.10 9.85 -33.88
C GLU A 696 10.59 10.86 -32.83
N ASN A 697 10.87 10.60 -31.55
CA ASN A 697 10.31 11.35 -30.43
C ASN A 697 11.17 12.53 -29.96
N TYR A 698 12.45 12.61 -30.33
CA TYR A 698 13.35 13.69 -29.96
C TYR A 698 13.92 14.40 -31.19
N GLN A 699 13.54 15.67 -31.37
CA GLN A 699 14.07 16.53 -32.41
C GLN A 699 15.02 17.56 -31.78
N PRO A 700 16.35 17.42 -31.92
CA PRO A 700 17.27 18.36 -31.31
C PRO A 700 17.14 19.75 -31.95
N PRO A 701 17.34 20.82 -31.17
CA PRO A 701 17.54 22.15 -31.73
C PRO A 701 18.87 22.19 -32.50
N LEU A 702 18.79 22.36 -33.82
CA LEU A 702 19.93 22.64 -34.67
C LEU A 702 20.33 24.11 -34.49
N GLU A 703 21.53 24.36 -33.95
CA GLU A 703 22.08 25.70 -33.89
C GLU A 703 22.52 26.16 -35.29
N LEU A 704 22.02 27.34 -35.72
CA LEU A 704 22.38 27.92 -37.01
C LEU A 704 23.71 28.69 -36.96
N LEU A 705 24.38 28.78 -35.81
CA LEU A 705 25.61 29.55 -35.63
C LEU A 705 26.73 29.15 -36.62
N PRO A 706 27.06 27.85 -36.83
CA PRO A 706 28.11 27.49 -37.79
C PRO A 706 27.79 27.95 -39.21
N TRP A 707 26.53 27.84 -39.62
CA TRP A 707 26.05 28.30 -40.93
C TRP A 707 26.10 29.81 -41.07
N LEU A 708 25.73 30.55 -40.01
CA LEU A 708 25.84 32.01 -39.97
C LEU A 708 27.31 32.45 -40.02
N LEU A 709 28.23 31.74 -39.35
CA LEU A 709 29.66 32.00 -39.38
C LEU A 709 30.30 31.70 -40.75
N LEU A 710 29.77 30.75 -41.52
CA LEU A 710 30.19 30.52 -42.91
C LEU A 710 29.65 31.61 -43.85
N LEU A 711 28.43 32.08 -43.62
CA LEU A 711 27.77 33.07 -44.49
C LEU A 711 28.30 34.50 -44.25
N LEU A 712 28.67 34.84 -43.02
CA LEU A 712 29.21 36.15 -42.65
C LEU A 712 30.44 36.59 -43.48
N PRO A 713 31.53 35.81 -43.61
CA PRO A 713 32.70 36.19 -44.40
C PRO A 713 32.38 36.29 -45.89
N LEU A 714 31.44 35.49 -46.41
CA LEU A 714 30.99 35.56 -47.80
C LEU A 714 30.27 36.88 -48.09
N VAL A 715 29.38 37.32 -47.20
CA VAL A 715 28.70 38.62 -47.33
C VAL A 715 29.69 39.78 -47.15
N LEU A 716 30.66 39.68 -46.24
CA LEU A 716 31.75 40.66 -46.09
C LEU A 716 32.62 40.75 -47.36
N ALA A 717 32.96 39.62 -47.99
CA ALA A 717 33.71 39.60 -49.24
C ALA A 717 32.92 40.25 -50.39
N LEU A 718 31.61 39.98 -50.47
CA LEU A 718 30.72 40.62 -51.44
C LEU A 718 30.58 42.13 -51.22
N GLU A 719 30.47 42.57 -49.97
CA GLU A 719 30.46 44.00 -49.62
C GLU A 719 31.76 44.67 -50.03
N SER A 720 32.91 44.08 -49.69
CA SER A 720 34.23 44.60 -50.03
C SER A 720 34.47 44.66 -51.53
N PHE A 721 34.08 43.61 -52.26
CA PHE A 721 34.16 43.57 -53.73
C PHE A 721 33.28 44.64 -54.37
N ALA A 722 32.03 44.78 -53.91
CA ALA A 722 31.11 45.80 -54.39
C ALA A 722 31.64 47.21 -54.09
N ALA A 723 32.18 47.44 -52.89
CA ALA A 723 32.77 48.72 -52.49
C ALA A 723 33.95 49.09 -53.39
N ASN A 724 34.90 48.16 -53.60
CA ASN A 724 36.06 48.40 -54.44
C ASN A 724 35.70 48.60 -55.92
N LYS A 725 34.69 47.89 -56.43
CA LYS A 725 34.23 48.04 -57.81
C LYS A 725 33.48 49.35 -58.05
N PHE A 726 32.71 49.83 -57.08
CA PHE A 726 31.90 51.04 -57.22
C PHE A 726 32.64 52.34 -56.87
N TYR A 727 33.69 52.29 -56.05
CA TYR A 727 34.46 53.47 -55.63
C TYR A 727 35.86 53.62 -56.27
N ARG A 728 36.23 52.76 -57.24
CA ARG A 728 37.51 52.89 -57.96
C ARG A 728 37.55 54.23 -58.71
N LYS A 729 38.35 55.19 -58.23
CA LYS A 729 38.66 56.42 -58.97
C LYS A 729 39.51 56.06 -60.18
N GLU A 730 39.08 56.47 -61.37
CA GLU A 730 39.96 56.47 -62.54
C GLU A 730 41.12 57.44 -62.29
N PRO A 731 42.37 57.06 -62.63
CA PRO A 731 43.50 57.97 -62.52
C PRO A 731 43.25 59.20 -63.40
N ALA A 732 43.54 60.39 -62.88
CA ALA A 732 43.41 61.62 -63.64
C ALA A 732 44.27 61.54 -64.92
N PRO A 733 43.74 61.92 -66.09
CA PRO A 733 44.57 62.03 -67.29
C PRO A 733 45.64 63.09 -67.05
N ALA A 734 46.88 62.74 -67.39
CA ALA A 734 48.09 63.56 -67.20
C ALA A 734 48.05 64.88 -67.97
#